data_AF-A0A9W9YGU7-F1
#
_entry.id   AF-A0A9W9YGU7-F1
#
_cell.length_a   1.000
_cell.length_b   1.000
_cell.length_c   1.000
_cell.angle_alpha   90.00
_cell.angle_beta   90.00
_cell.angle_gamma   90.00
#
_symmetry.space_group_name_H-M   'P 1'
#
loop_
_entity.id
_entity.type
_entity.pdbx_description
1 polymer ?
#
loop_
_entity_poly.entity_id
_entity_poly.type
_entity_poly.pdbx_seq_one_letter_code
_entity_poly.pdbx_strand_id
1 'polypeptide(L)'
;MIVQLARVAGGCPDFVGVQGEDWLSVHIDELCPPIEEMLSIEAVMGRSVSTIFKSALHKTEYNLTVSQLLTSCVQEAASRIKDDETTLGRATRRIELLLKLLTSRTKNDEGCFEMVLAERLCQLLQEKDQRIENEGNEWLQTEALSRTLQETGTFKKALWRRFQSVVAPILAEVIAYVDRDGNLELAAHADPWVFNLWLKIFRDSSLTDLKYDMFMTQEGDVSMVRRKVPVLKSGYRSHGFQSRFPFSWLLKVRIDELCRDARRIAANSHETVIECLRRLLNNSNVNQFVSEAITEGDEESVVACYLYDFTHMMYKPQDEGELEVVQRAITAAAKEIQNSIQTPGESFIMDLAMVHVAHSRIQQRLNCLSLLLQAKPDIVPDLLSRFSWDENEVIVDALALQMCLERMEICPEDVEDISQRQAWCDLVLSVKMPVVETINKSFMGDKARVGEKMESILTQCGCMWQRLSAVRMFIEHVYPSKMDPQDLQRILQLWKDLGDRTDFSKTESLNILERFLVSCSDDSSQRLQADKPEDHAKFIHRCNAFFMEIVSVFCFGEDVRNLDPDVFEMLMGCVTGSQSTRETKEFSPFPGFATDSSPVVRSFLLQQLINSSDEKAKKHLERFLYKAQGLSSEMPHLLNVCLLAVQCMENSCASTLAKFANLELHISIDTVNRFCQDALPIFEKDFTSSDELDVVSLEAIAKARCTLGMTAEFLYKSCVSDDENWGKEETRKALGDLFATVQALCTSGRSRSPAVFLLKQLVKRYGGNSIVTVSQNEELSWIVPAEFQRREDEGITLDRFLVYGERYREVRDSLARAILSDNTDELIASHEALLDEIPQYMSKIS
;
A
#
# COMPACT_ATOMS: atom_id res chain seq x y z
N MET A 1 70.29 -8.09 42.98
CA MET A 1 70.35 -7.18 41.82
C MET A 1 69.12 -7.45 40.96
N ILE A 2 68.37 -6.42 40.54
CA ILE A 2 67.24 -6.58 39.61
C ILE A 2 67.66 -5.95 38.29
N VAL A 3 67.55 -6.71 37.20
CA VAL A 3 67.78 -6.23 35.83
C VAL A 3 66.49 -6.39 35.05
N GLN A 4 65.94 -5.29 34.55
CA GLN A 4 64.75 -5.31 33.70
C GLN A 4 65.16 -5.44 32.24
N LEU A 5 64.60 -6.43 31.55
CA LEU A 5 64.88 -6.70 30.13
C LEU A 5 63.59 -6.60 29.33
N ALA A 6 63.70 -6.14 28.08
CA ALA A 6 62.57 -6.05 27.16
C ALA A 6 62.43 -7.33 26.32
N ARG A 7 61.20 -7.67 25.92
CA ARG A 7 60.92 -8.74 24.96
C ARG A 7 61.06 -8.22 23.53
N VAL A 8 62.28 -8.23 23.00
CA VAL A 8 62.55 -7.87 21.59
C VAL A 8 62.87 -9.12 20.76
N ALA A 9 62.55 -9.08 19.46
CA ALA A 9 62.86 -10.17 18.54
C ALA A 9 64.38 -10.42 18.50
N GLY A 10 64.81 -11.65 18.79
CA GLY A 10 66.24 -12.01 18.90
C GLY A 10 66.83 -11.92 20.31
N GLY A 11 66.03 -11.51 21.32
CA GLY A 11 66.50 -11.35 22.70
C GLY A 11 67.29 -10.06 22.92
N CYS A 12 67.83 -9.86 24.12
CA CYS A 12 68.68 -8.71 24.44
C CYS A 12 70.16 -9.10 24.22
N PRO A 13 70.75 -8.82 23.05
CA PRO A 13 72.10 -9.30 22.71
C PRO A 13 73.19 -8.72 23.63
N ASP A 14 72.96 -7.54 24.18
CA ASP A 14 73.91 -6.85 25.06
C ASP A 14 73.77 -7.28 26.54
N PHE A 15 72.80 -8.13 26.87
CA PHE A 15 72.64 -8.63 28.22
C PHE A 15 73.44 -9.92 28.43
N VAL A 16 74.42 -9.85 29.33
CA VAL A 16 75.18 -11.02 29.81
C VAL A 16 74.85 -11.25 31.28
N GLY A 17 74.31 -12.42 31.59
CA GLY A 17 73.97 -12.81 32.96
C GLY A 17 75.21 -12.95 33.85
N VAL A 18 75.05 -12.71 35.15
CA VAL A 18 76.12 -12.91 36.14
C VAL A 18 76.04 -14.34 36.66
N GLN A 19 76.94 -15.22 36.21
CA GLN A 19 77.10 -16.58 36.73
C GLN A 19 78.43 -16.66 37.49
N GLY A 20 78.36 -16.79 38.82
CA GLY A 20 79.52 -16.93 39.71
C GLY A 20 79.13 -17.60 41.04
N GLU A 21 80.11 -18.09 41.80
CA GLU A 21 79.86 -18.94 43.00
C GLU A 21 79.02 -18.26 44.10
N ASP A 22 79.05 -16.92 44.18
CA ASP A 22 78.27 -16.14 45.15
C ASP A 22 76.93 -15.59 44.60
N TRP A 23 76.59 -15.85 43.33
CA TRP A 23 75.43 -15.26 42.65
C TRP A 23 74.47 -16.33 42.08
N LEU A 24 73.25 -16.38 42.61
CA LEU A 24 72.14 -17.14 42.02
C LEU A 24 71.40 -16.28 40.98
N SER A 25 71.44 -16.70 39.72
CA SER A 25 70.67 -16.08 38.64
C SER A 25 69.26 -16.69 38.55
N VAL A 26 68.23 -15.86 38.67
CA VAL A 26 66.81 -16.25 38.54
C VAL A 26 66.11 -15.31 37.56
N HIS A 27 65.32 -15.87 36.64
CA HIS A 27 64.43 -15.10 35.79
C HIS A 27 63.02 -15.06 36.38
N ILE A 28 62.52 -13.87 36.66
CA ILE A 28 61.15 -13.63 37.12
C ILE A 28 60.49 -12.74 36.07
N ASP A 29 59.50 -13.28 35.37
CA ASP A 29 58.84 -12.59 34.25
C ASP A 29 57.95 -11.42 34.70
N GLU A 30 57.32 -11.54 35.88
CA GLU A 30 56.49 -10.50 36.49
C GLU A 30 56.88 -10.35 37.97
N LEU A 31 57.44 -9.19 38.32
CA LEU A 31 57.90 -8.89 39.69
C LEU A 31 56.74 -8.52 40.61
N CYS A 32 55.65 -7.98 40.06
CA CYS A 32 54.47 -7.66 40.84
C CYS A 32 53.77 -8.95 41.27
N PRO A 33 53.40 -9.09 42.56
CA PRO A 33 52.56 -10.20 42.99
C PRO A 33 51.26 -10.20 42.18
N PRO A 34 50.60 -11.36 41.99
CA PRO A 34 49.34 -11.43 41.29
C PRO A 34 48.36 -10.39 41.85
N ILE A 35 48.03 -9.37 41.05
CA ILE A 35 46.84 -8.56 41.32
C ILE A 35 45.68 -9.57 41.34
N GLU A 36 44.81 -9.51 42.34
CA GLU A 36 43.67 -10.45 42.53
C GLU A 36 42.78 -10.58 41.29
N GLU A 37 42.91 -9.66 40.33
CA GLU A 37 42.13 -9.53 39.10
C GLU A 37 42.68 -10.32 37.90
N MET A 38 43.84 -11.00 37.98
CA MET A 38 44.42 -11.75 36.84
C MET A 38 44.57 -13.26 37.08
N LEU A 39 44.24 -14.04 36.06
CA LEU A 39 44.37 -15.52 36.03
C LEU A 39 45.81 -15.99 36.31
N SER A 40 45.95 -17.05 37.11
CA SER A 40 47.24 -17.76 37.29
C SER A 40 47.47 -18.72 36.13
N ILE A 41 48.72 -19.05 35.81
CA ILE A 41 49.04 -19.95 34.67
C ILE A 41 48.46 -21.34 34.90
N GLU A 42 48.48 -21.81 36.15
CA GLU A 42 47.90 -23.11 36.56
C GLU A 42 46.38 -23.14 36.31
N ALA A 43 45.70 -22.01 36.50
CA ALA A 43 44.26 -21.89 36.26
C ALA A 43 43.86 -22.01 34.79
N VAL A 44 44.79 -21.71 33.88
CA VAL A 44 44.54 -21.68 32.44
C VAL A 44 44.99 -22.96 31.72
N MET A 45 45.87 -23.73 32.36
CA MET A 45 46.58 -24.82 31.70
C MET A 45 45.64 -25.94 31.28
N GLY A 46 45.62 -26.25 29.98
CA GLY A 46 44.78 -27.32 29.41
C GLY A 46 43.28 -27.03 29.46
N ARG A 47 42.88 -25.76 29.66
CA ARG A 47 41.49 -25.35 29.82
C ARG A 47 41.11 -24.29 28.79
N SER A 48 39.96 -24.48 28.16
CA SER A 48 39.34 -23.49 27.31
C SER A 48 38.88 -22.25 28.09
N VAL A 49 38.65 -21.14 27.38
CA VAL A 49 38.15 -19.90 27.98
C VAL A 49 36.76 -20.11 28.61
N SER A 50 35.88 -20.91 27.98
CA SER A 50 34.57 -21.23 28.58
C SER A 50 34.69 -22.03 29.88
N THR A 51 35.65 -22.96 29.97
CA THR A 51 35.90 -23.76 31.17
C THR A 51 36.39 -22.89 32.33
N ILE A 52 37.22 -21.89 32.05
CA ILE A 52 37.69 -20.90 33.04
C ILE A 52 36.51 -20.06 33.52
N PHE A 53 35.70 -19.56 32.58
CA PHE A 53 34.53 -18.74 32.87
C PHE A 53 33.50 -19.49 33.73
N LYS A 54 33.29 -20.78 33.45
CA LYS A 54 32.40 -21.67 34.23
C LYS A 54 32.89 -21.89 35.67
N SER A 55 34.20 -22.02 35.91
CA SER A 55 34.72 -22.13 37.27
C SER A 55 34.54 -20.85 38.08
N ALA A 56 34.74 -19.69 37.45
CA ALA A 56 34.50 -18.40 38.10
C ALA A 56 33.03 -18.22 38.50
N LEU A 57 32.09 -18.71 37.66
CA LEU A 57 30.65 -18.70 37.95
C LEU A 57 30.30 -19.53 39.20
N HIS A 58 30.88 -20.72 39.35
CA HIS A 58 30.57 -21.61 40.47
C HIS A 58 31.40 -21.36 41.73
N LYS A 59 32.29 -20.34 41.72
CA LYS A 59 33.25 -20.04 42.81
C LYS A 59 34.04 -21.27 43.26
N THR A 60 34.29 -22.22 42.34
CA THR A 60 34.87 -23.52 42.68
C THR A 60 36.37 -23.47 42.84
N GLU A 61 37.03 -22.53 42.17
CA GLU A 61 38.50 -22.40 42.15
C GLU A 61 38.91 -20.93 41.95
N TYR A 62 39.98 -20.50 42.63
CA TYR A 62 40.65 -19.19 42.53
C TYR A 62 39.94 -17.96 43.19
N ASN A 63 40.71 -16.90 43.46
CA ASN A 63 40.23 -15.65 44.07
C ASN A 63 39.52 -14.69 43.07
N LEU A 64 39.30 -15.11 41.81
CA LEU A 64 38.69 -14.27 40.78
C LEU A 64 37.17 -14.44 40.75
N THR A 65 36.43 -13.33 40.88
CA THR A 65 34.97 -13.33 40.71
C THR A 65 34.57 -13.11 39.26
N VAL A 66 33.39 -13.59 38.88
CA VAL A 66 32.90 -13.38 37.50
C VAL A 66 32.61 -11.90 37.21
N SER A 67 32.26 -11.10 38.22
CA SER A 67 32.19 -9.64 38.16
C SER A 67 33.51 -9.01 37.72
N GLN A 68 34.65 -9.43 38.29
CA GLN A 68 35.97 -8.93 37.90
C GLN A 68 36.30 -9.30 36.44
N LEU A 69 36.02 -10.54 36.04
CA LEU A 69 36.20 -10.99 34.65
C LEU A 69 35.38 -10.13 33.68
N LEU A 70 34.08 -9.96 33.95
CA LEU A 70 33.17 -9.19 33.12
C LEU A 70 33.59 -7.72 33.05
N THR A 71 33.85 -7.09 34.21
CA THR A 71 34.25 -5.68 34.34
C THR A 71 35.48 -5.38 33.50
N SER A 72 36.46 -6.28 33.47
CA SER A 72 37.68 -6.13 32.68
C SER A 72 37.44 -6.15 31.16
N CYS A 73 36.31 -6.70 30.70
CA CYS A 73 35.98 -6.84 29.27
C CYS A 73 34.98 -5.77 28.77
N VAL A 74 34.29 -5.04 29.67
CA VAL A 74 33.21 -4.10 29.31
C VAL A 74 33.69 -3.03 28.33
N GLN A 75 34.82 -2.40 28.58
CA GLN A 75 35.32 -1.28 27.76
C GLN A 75 35.69 -1.74 26.35
N GLU A 76 36.42 -2.86 26.24
CA GLU A 76 36.79 -3.45 24.95
C GLU A 76 35.54 -3.90 24.18
N ALA A 77 34.56 -4.51 24.86
CA ALA A 77 33.30 -4.91 24.24
C ALA A 77 32.49 -3.69 23.76
N ALA A 78 32.33 -2.66 24.59
CA ALA A 78 31.63 -1.44 24.23
C ALA A 78 32.26 -0.72 23.03
N SER A 79 33.60 -0.73 22.91
CA SER A 79 34.33 -0.12 21.78
C SER A 79 34.02 -0.78 20.42
N ARG A 80 33.52 -2.02 20.43
CA ARG A 80 33.13 -2.78 19.24
C ARG A 80 31.72 -2.47 18.78
N ILE A 81 30.89 -1.86 19.62
CA ILE A 81 29.53 -1.48 19.26
C ILE A 81 29.58 -0.29 18.30
N LYS A 82 28.77 -0.34 17.25
CA LYS A 82 28.64 0.70 16.23
C LYS A 82 27.39 1.51 16.54
N ASP A 83 27.60 2.74 16.99
CA ASP A 83 26.58 3.76 17.14
C ASP A 83 26.43 4.58 15.84
N ASP A 84 25.22 5.06 15.58
CA ASP A 84 24.93 6.02 14.51
C ASP A 84 24.76 7.43 15.08
N GLU A 85 24.45 8.42 14.23
CA GLU A 85 24.29 9.81 14.64
C GLU A 85 23.25 9.99 15.77
N THR A 86 22.24 9.12 15.85
CA THR A 86 21.18 9.19 16.86
C THR A 86 21.59 8.59 18.21
N THR A 87 22.69 7.81 18.26
CA THR A 87 23.13 7.10 19.48
C THR A 87 24.57 7.42 19.89
N LEU A 88 25.15 8.53 19.40
CA LEU A 88 26.54 8.95 19.72
C LEU A 88 26.86 8.99 21.22
N GLY A 89 25.93 9.45 22.07
CA GLY A 89 26.12 9.48 23.52
C GLY A 89 26.00 8.12 24.22
N ARG A 90 25.60 7.07 23.50
CA ARG A 90 25.23 5.78 24.08
C ARG A 90 26.44 4.93 24.45
N ALA A 91 27.57 5.05 23.75
CA ALA A 91 28.79 4.30 24.04
C ALA A 91 29.26 4.46 25.50
N THR A 92 29.44 5.69 25.97
CA THR A 92 29.84 5.97 27.37
C THR A 92 28.75 5.53 28.34
N ARG A 93 27.49 5.77 27.99
CA ARG A 93 26.35 5.43 28.85
C ARG A 93 26.24 3.92 29.09
N ARG A 94 26.46 3.07 28.07
CA ARG A 94 26.51 1.60 28.24
C ARG A 94 27.57 1.18 29.25
N ILE A 95 28.76 1.78 29.18
CA ILE A 95 29.86 1.48 30.10
C ILE A 95 29.44 1.83 31.54
N GLU A 96 28.90 3.04 31.76
CA GLU A 96 28.41 3.46 33.08
C GLU A 96 27.35 2.50 33.65
N LEU A 97 26.36 2.14 32.84
CA LEU A 97 25.29 1.22 33.24
C LEU A 97 25.82 -0.16 33.59
N LEU A 98 26.66 -0.76 32.72
CA LEU A 98 27.22 -2.08 32.94
C LEU A 98 28.09 -2.12 34.20
N LEU A 99 28.96 -1.11 34.39
CA LEU A 99 29.80 -1.05 35.59
C LEU A 99 28.96 -0.89 36.86
N LYS A 100 27.88 -0.09 36.82
CA LYS A 100 26.93 0.02 37.95
C LYS A 100 26.26 -1.33 38.24
N LEU A 101 25.79 -2.02 37.20
CA LEU A 101 25.07 -3.29 37.34
C LEU A 101 25.98 -4.44 37.82
N LEU A 102 27.23 -4.48 37.36
CA LEU A 102 28.22 -5.50 37.76
C LEU A 102 28.77 -5.31 39.17
N THR A 103 28.66 -4.10 39.74
CA THR A 103 29.13 -3.79 41.10
C THR A 103 28.01 -3.76 42.14
N SER A 104 26.75 -3.77 41.71
CA SER A 104 25.58 -3.75 42.58
C SER A 104 25.37 -5.10 43.27
N ARG A 105 25.65 -5.17 44.58
CA ARG A 105 25.41 -6.37 45.39
C ARG A 105 23.93 -6.51 45.75
N THR A 106 23.21 -7.38 45.07
CA THR A 106 21.87 -7.81 45.50
C THR A 106 21.99 -8.85 46.62
N LYS A 107 21.04 -8.87 47.57
CA LYS A 107 21.06 -9.79 48.73
C LYS A 107 20.81 -11.27 48.39
N ASN A 108 20.33 -11.56 47.17
CA ASN A 108 20.12 -12.92 46.66
C ASN A 108 21.19 -13.26 45.62
N ASP A 109 21.93 -14.34 45.85
CA ASP A 109 23.08 -14.77 45.03
C ASP A 109 22.67 -15.45 43.70
N GLU A 110 21.45 -16.00 43.57
CA GLU A 110 21.05 -16.83 42.41
C GLU A 110 20.28 -16.10 41.29
N GLY A 111 20.21 -14.76 41.36
CA GLY A 111 19.41 -13.95 40.43
C GLY A 111 19.93 -12.53 40.20
N CYS A 112 21.23 -12.29 40.39
CA CYS A 112 21.82 -10.98 40.11
C CYS A 112 22.24 -10.84 38.64
N PHE A 113 22.32 -9.59 38.15
CA PHE A 113 22.67 -9.28 36.75
C PHE A 113 23.99 -9.92 36.30
N GLU A 114 25.01 -9.86 37.15
CA GLU A 114 26.32 -10.48 36.92
C GLU A 114 26.18 -11.96 36.57
N MET A 115 25.43 -12.72 37.38
CA MET A 115 25.30 -14.16 37.23
C MET A 115 24.53 -14.53 35.96
N VAL A 116 23.44 -13.82 35.66
CA VAL A 116 22.65 -14.07 34.44
C VAL A 116 23.49 -13.76 33.19
N LEU A 117 24.17 -12.61 33.15
CA LEU A 117 25.05 -12.25 32.04
C LEU A 117 26.17 -13.28 31.87
N ALA A 118 26.76 -13.73 32.99
CA ALA A 118 27.81 -14.72 32.99
C ALA A 118 27.33 -16.10 32.49
N GLU A 119 26.17 -16.58 32.92
CA GLU A 119 25.55 -17.84 32.45
C GLU A 119 25.37 -17.81 30.93
N ARG A 120 24.80 -16.72 30.40
CA ARG A 120 24.51 -16.56 28.96
C ARG A 120 25.80 -16.45 28.15
N LEU A 121 26.78 -15.71 28.65
CA LEU A 121 28.09 -15.60 28.00
C LEU A 121 28.86 -16.92 28.01
N CYS A 122 28.77 -17.68 29.12
CA CYS A 122 29.40 -19.00 29.23
C CYS A 122 28.82 -20.00 28.21
N GLN A 123 27.50 -20.01 28.01
CA GLN A 123 26.84 -20.82 26.97
C GLN A 123 27.38 -20.49 25.57
N LEU A 124 27.46 -19.20 25.22
CA LEU A 124 27.97 -18.75 23.93
C LEU A 124 29.47 -19.06 23.74
N LEU A 125 30.27 -18.98 24.80
CA LEU A 125 31.67 -19.39 24.77
C LEU A 125 31.84 -20.91 24.58
N GLN A 126 30.96 -21.73 25.16
CA GLN A 126 30.95 -23.18 24.94
C GLN A 126 30.59 -23.53 23.49
N GLU A 127 29.56 -22.88 22.94
CA GLU A 127 29.19 -23.04 21.52
C GLU A 127 30.32 -22.64 20.57
N LYS A 128 31.09 -21.61 20.93
CA LYS A 128 32.31 -21.24 20.19
C LYS A 128 33.37 -22.33 20.29
N ASP A 129 33.69 -22.79 21.50
CA ASP A 129 34.76 -23.75 21.74
C ASP A 129 34.49 -25.06 20.99
N GLN A 130 33.23 -25.50 20.90
CA GLN A 130 32.80 -26.67 20.12
C GLN A 130 33.08 -26.57 18.61
N ARG A 131 33.31 -25.36 18.08
CA ARG A 131 33.57 -25.12 16.64
C ARG A 131 35.05 -25.01 16.32
N ILE A 132 35.92 -25.04 17.33
CA ILE A 132 37.37 -24.87 17.18
C ILE A 132 38.06 -26.21 17.48
N GLU A 133 39.18 -26.48 16.81
CA GLU A 133 39.99 -27.68 17.07
C GLU A 133 40.37 -27.80 18.55
N ASN A 134 40.40 -29.05 19.04
CA ASN A 134 40.73 -29.38 20.44
C ASN A 134 39.90 -28.63 21.49
N GLU A 135 38.67 -28.24 21.14
CA GLU A 135 37.71 -27.52 21.99
C GLU A 135 38.29 -26.23 22.59
N GLY A 136 39.23 -25.60 21.88
CA GLY A 136 39.89 -24.36 22.33
C GLY A 136 40.86 -24.53 23.50
N ASN A 137 41.24 -25.75 23.89
CA ASN A 137 42.14 -25.99 25.04
C ASN A 137 43.61 -25.59 24.80
N GLU A 138 44.01 -25.37 23.54
CA GLU A 138 45.40 -25.08 23.14
C GLU A 138 45.72 -23.58 23.04
N TRP A 139 44.79 -22.71 23.44
CA TRP A 139 44.96 -21.26 23.32
C TRP A 139 46.17 -20.72 24.11
N LEU A 140 46.51 -21.35 25.24
CA LEU A 140 47.71 -21.03 26.03
C LEU A 140 49.00 -21.24 25.22
N GLN A 141 49.12 -22.39 24.55
CA GLN A 141 50.29 -22.73 23.74
C GLN A 141 50.37 -21.82 22.51
N THR A 142 49.21 -21.56 21.89
CA THR A 142 49.10 -20.63 20.76
C THR A 142 49.59 -19.23 21.14
N GLU A 143 49.20 -18.73 22.31
CA GLU A 143 49.62 -17.41 22.79
C GLU A 143 51.11 -17.38 23.13
N ALA A 144 51.66 -18.45 23.72
CA ALA A 144 53.07 -18.58 24.04
C ALA A 144 53.97 -18.54 22.79
N LEU A 145 53.47 -19.02 21.65
CA LEU A 145 54.15 -19.00 20.35
C LEU A 145 53.89 -17.71 19.55
N SER A 146 53.01 -16.84 20.03
CA SER A 146 52.59 -15.65 19.30
C SER A 146 53.52 -14.45 19.50
N ARG A 147 53.41 -13.45 18.63
CA ARG A 147 54.19 -12.20 18.74
C ARG A 147 53.63 -11.23 19.79
N THR A 148 52.44 -11.45 20.35
CA THR A 148 51.81 -10.54 21.33
C THR A 148 52.61 -10.40 22.62
N LEU A 149 53.45 -11.39 22.96
CA LEU A 149 54.42 -11.31 24.07
C LEU A 149 55.37 -10.11 23.93
N GLN A 150 55.72 -9.72 22.70
CA GLN A 150 56.59 -8.56 22.44
C GLN A 150 55.85 -7.24 22.72
N GLU A 151 54.54 -7.20 22.54
CA GLU A 151 53.69 -6.02 22.74
C GLU A 151 53.20 -5.85 24.18
N THR A 152 53.18 -6.94 24.96
CA THR A 152 52.63 -7.00 26.32
C THR A 152 53.70 -7.03 27.40
N GLY A 153 54.92 -7.43 27.04
CA GLY A 153 56.10 -7.46 27.91
C GLY A 153 56.19 -8.72 28.78
N THR A 154 55.12 -9.08 29.50
CA THR A 154 55.07 -10.28 30.35
C THR A 154 54.06 -11.29 29.82
N PHE A 155 54.34 -12.59 29.99
CA PHE A 155 53.46 -13.65 29.49
C PHE A 155 52.08 -13.58 30.14
N LYS A 156 52.01 -13.23 31.43
CA LYS A 156 50.75 -13.06 32.16
C LYS A 156 49.86 -11.97 31.53
N LYS A 157 50.45 -10.83 31.13
CA LYS A 157 49.72 -9.76 30.43
C LYS A 157 49.27 -10.20 29.03
N ALA A 158 50.08 -10.99 28.32
CA ALA A 158 49.70 -11.59 27.05
C ALA A 158 48.46 -12.49 27.19
N LEU A 159 48.48 -13.41 28.15
CA LEU A 159 47.35 -14.30 28.44
C LEU A 159 46.09 -13.53 28.81
N TRP A 160 46.22 -12.48 29.62
CA TRP A 160 45.08 -11.66 30.00
C TRP A 160 44.48 -10.90 28.80
N ARG A 161 45.32 -10.26 27.97
CA ARG A 161 44.84 -9.63 26.72
C ARG A 161 44.19 -10.64 25.79
N ARG A 162 44.76 -11.84 25.69
CA ARG A 162 44.20 -12.91 24.86
C ARG A 162 42.84 -13.36 25.37
N PHE A 163 42.69 -13.57 26.67
CA PHE A 163 41.40 -13.86 27.30
C PHE A 163 40.37 -12.77 26.98
N GLN A 164 40.70 -11.49 27.20
CA GLN A 164 39.82 -10.37 26.87
C GLN A 164 39.45 -10.35 25.37
N SER A 165 40.40 -10.63 24.48
CA SER A 165 40.16 -10.69 23.03
C SER A 165 39.21 -11.81 22.60
N VAL A 166 39.08 -12.86 23.41
CA VAL A 166 38.15 -13.98 23.18
C VAL A 166 36.75 -13.65 23.68
N VAL A 167 36.65 -13.01 24.85
CA VAL A 167 35.38 -12.73 25.55
C VAL A 167 34.70 -11.46 25.03
N ALA A 168 35.46 -10.37 24.84
CA ALA A 168 34.91 -9.06 24.48
C ALA A 168 34.09 -9.02 23.17
N PRO A 169 34.43 -9.75 22.09
CA PRO A 169 33.60 -9.79 20.88
C PRO A 169 32.19 -10.37 21.13
N ILE A 170 32.10 -11.45 21.91
CA ILE A 170 30.82 -12.10 22.24
C ILE A 170 30.03 -11.22 23.21
N LEU A 171 30.71 -10.64 24.21
CA LEU A 171 30.09 -9.70 25.13
C LEU A 171 29.54 -8.48 24.39
N ALA A 172 30.21 -7.97 23.36
CA ALA A 172 29.72 -6.86 22.55
C ALA A 172 28.41 -7.19 21.83
N GLU A 173 28.27 -8.41 21.29
CA GLU A 173 27.04 -8.89 20.66
C GLU A 173 25.90 -9.02 21.66
N VAL A 174 26.17 -9.57 22.85
CA VAL A 174 25.18 -9.63 23.93
C VAL A 174 24.76 -8.23 24.37
N ILE A 175 25.70 -7.31 24.59
CA ILE A 175 25.39 -5.92 24.97
C ILE A 175 24.54 -5.24 23.87
N ALA A 176 24.93 -5.36 22.61
CA ALA A 176 24.17 -4.76 21.50
C ALA A 176 22.76 -5.35 21.37
N TYR A 177 22.60 -6.64 21.67
CA TYR A 177 21.29 -7.28 21.70
C TYR A 177 20.41 -6.76 22.84
N VAL A 178 20.95 -6.71 24.07
CA VAL A 178 20.17 -6.31 25.25
C VAL A 178 20.01 -4.79 25.40
N ASP A 179 20.83 -3.98 24.73
CA ASP A 179 20.67 -2.52 24.69
C ASP A 179 19.82 -2.02 23.51
N ARG A 180 19.16 -2.94 22.78
CA ARG A 180 18.20 -2.58 21.74
C ARG A 180 17.16 -1.59 22.29
N ASP A 181 16.94 -0.49 21.56
CA ASP A 181 16.04 0.61 21.96
C ASP A 181 16.32 1.14 23.38
N GLY A 182 17.58 1.04 23.81
CA GLY A 182 18.04 1.53 25.11
C GLY A 182 17.59 0.70 26.30
N ASN A 183 17.22 -0.57 26.11
CA ASN A 183 16.69 -1.44 27.15
C ASN A 183 17.62 -1.60 28.37
N LEU A 184 18.93 -1.33 28.25
CA LEU A 184 19.86 -1.42 29.37
C LEU A 184 19.58 -0.36 30.47
N GLU A 185 18.91 0.75 30.14
CA GLU A 185 18.44 1.70 31.17
C GLU A 185 17.38 1.05 32.07
N LEU A 186 16.55 0.15 31.53
CA LEU A 186 15.54 -0.58 32.28
C LEU A 186 16.18 -1.58 33.26
N ALA A 187 17.32 -2.16 32.89
CA ALA A 187 18.10 -3.00 33.80
C ALA A 187 18.67 -2.21 34.99
N ALA A 188 18.89 -0.90 34.84
CA ALA A 188 19.38 -0.04 35.92
C ALA A 188 18.28 0.83 36.56
N HIS A 189 17.02 0.53 36.25
CA HIS A 189 15.84 1.27 36.71
C HIS A 189 15.66 1.17 38.23
N ALA A 190 15.01 2.17 38.83
CA ALA A 190 14.76 2.18 40.26
C ALA A 190 13.64 1.21 40.67
N ASP A 191 12.65 1.01 39.79
CA ASP A 191 11.48 0.17 40.06
C ASP A 191 11.83 -1.32 40.03
N PRO A 192 11.60 -2.08 41.12
CA PRO A 192 11.98 -3.48 41.22
C PRO A 192 11.34 -4.38 40.15
N TRP A 193 10.06 -4.15 39.81
CA TRP A 193 9.34 -4.98 38.84
C TRP A 193 9.98 -4.91 37.44
N VAL A 194 10.48 -3.73 37.04
CA VAL A 194 11.16 -3.52 35.75
C VAL A 194 12.45 -4.33 35.71
N PHE A 195 13.27 -4.23 36.77
CA PHE A 195 14.54 -4.95 36.87
C PHE A 195 14.35 -6.47 36.93
N ASN A 196 13.41 -6.94 37.75
CA ASN A 196 13.11 -8.37 37.93
C ASN A 196 12.60 -8.99 36.62
N LEU A 197 11.66 -8.31 35.94
CA LEU A 197 11.16 -8.73 34.64
C LEU A 197 12.28 -8.75 33.58
N TRP A 198 13.11 -7.70 33.55
CA TRP A 198 14.25 -7.61 32.63
C TRP A 198 15.20 -8.81 32.80
N LEU A 199 15.59 -9.12 34.04
CA LEU A 199 16.47 -10.26 34.32
C LEU A 199 15.83 -11.59 33.96
N LYS A 200 14.55 -11.78 34.27
CA LYS A 200 13.84 -13.03 33.98
C LYS A 200 13.74 -13.28 32.48
N ILE A 201 13.37 -12.26 31.69
CA ILE A 201 13.33 -12.37 30.23
C ILE A 201 14.72 -12.65 29.66
N PHE A 202 15.75 -11.95 30.14
CA PHE A 202 17.11 -12.15 29.64
C PHE A 202 17.67 -13.55 29.96
N ARG A 203 17.30 -14.12 31.11
CA ARG A 203 17.69 -15.47 31.53
C ARG A 203 16.99 -16.57 30.72
N ASP A 204 15.75 -16.34 30.28
CA ASP A 204 14.95 -17.34 29.57
C ASP A 204 15.42 -17.53 28.12
N SER A 205 15.90 -18.74 27.81
CA SER A 205 16.41 -19.11 26.48
C SER A 205 15.31 -19.36 25.43
N SER A 206 14.05 -19.52 25.84
CA SER A 206 12.92 -19.69 24.91
C SER A 206 12.44 -18.35 24.35
N LEU A 207 12.50 -17.29 25.15
CA LEU A 207 12.14 -15.94 24.73
C LEU A 207 13.33 -15.20 24.14
N THR A 208 14.49 -15.24 24.81
CA THR A 208 15.73 -14.62 24.35
C THR A 208 16.59 -15.67 23.66
N ASP A 209 16.43 -15.88 22.35
CA ASP A 209 17.28 -16.84 21.60
C ASP A 209 18.61 -16.17 21.20
N LEU A 210 19.69 -16.50 21.91
CA LEU A 210 21.05 -16.04 21.64
C LEU A 210 21.91 -17.26 21.30
N LYS A 211 22.36 -17.34 20.05
CA LYS A 211 23.24 -18.40 19.56
C LYS A 211 24.51 -17.82 18.94
N TYR A 212 25.62 -18.52 19.08
CA TYR A 212 26.92 -18.05 18.63
C TYR A 212 27.01 -17.84 17.10
N ASP A 213 26.29 -18.65 16.31
CA ASP A 213 26.21 -18.51 14.84
C ASP A 213 25.59 -17.18 14.38
N MET A 214 24.69 -16.60 15.18
CA MET A 214 24.06 -15.33 14.86
C MET A 214 25.08 -14.18 14.79
N PHE A 215 26.25 -14.32 15.41
CA PHE A 215 27.26 -13.26 15.56
C PHE A 215 28.34 -13.24 14.47
N MET A 216 28.26 -14.15 13.51
CA MET A 216 29.26 -14.25 12.44
C MET A 216 29.16 -13.08 11.44
N THR A 217 30.29 -12.76 10.82
CA THR A 217 30.37 -11.75 9.75
C THR A 217 29.71 -12.23 8.47
N GLN A 218 29.00 -11.33 7.78
CA GLN A 218 28.48 -11.57 6.42
C GLN A 218 29.49 -11.13 5.34
N GLU A 219 30.55 -10.43 5.72
CA GLU A 219 31.62 -9.96 4.83
C GLU A 219 32.93 -10.68 5.14
N GLY A 220 33.57 -11.26 4.11
CA GLY A 220 34.86 -11.94 4.22
C GLY A 220 34.77 -13.40 4.69
N ASP A 221 35.70 -13.82 5.53
CA ASP A 221 35.77 -15.17 6.09
C ASP A 221 34.59 -15.41 7.06
N VAL A 222 33.62 -16.23 6.61
CA VAL A 222 32.32 -16.50 7.26
C VAL A 222 32.45 -17.16 8.65
N SER A 223 33.68 -17.46 9.08
CA SER A 223 33.98 -18.14 10.35
C SER A 223 34.32 -17.21 11.53
N MET A 224 34.32 -15.88 11.34
CA MET A 224 34.70 -14.92 12.39
C MET A 224 33.53 -14.09 12.94
N VAL A 225 33.57 -13.82 14.25
CA VAL A 225 32.66 -12.87 14.92
C VAL A 225 32.87 -11.45 14.37
N ARG A 226 31.79 -10.70 14.19
CA ARG A 226 31.83 -9.33 13.67
C ARG A 226 32.78 -8.43 14.47
N ARG A 227 33.57 -7.63 13.76
CA ARG A 227 34.49 -6.64 14.37
C ARG A 227 33.74 -5.42 14.92
N LYS A 228 32.67 -5.01 14.23
CA LYS A 228 31.79 -3.91 14.61
C LYS A 228 30.35 -4.40 14.68
N VAL A 229 29.71 -4.18 15.81
CA VAL A 229 28.40 -4.74 16.14
C VAL A 229 27.34 -3.65 16.08
N PRO A 230 26.38 -3.68 15.15
CA PRO A 230 25.30 -2.72 15.12
C PRO A 230 24.29 -3.00 16.25
N VAL A 231 23.75 -1.94 16.85
CA VAL A 231 22.56 -2.06 17.71
C VAL A 231 21.32 -1.98 16.83
N LEU A 232 20.53 -3.05 16.80
CA LEU A 232 19.27 -3.08 16.05
C LEU A 232 18.22 -2.19 16.74
N LYS A 233 17.33 -1.61 15.95
CA LYS A 233 16.21 -0.76 16.39
C LYS A 233 14.89 -1.46 16.10
N SER A 234 13.95 -1.49 17.04
CA SER A 234 12.64 -2.14 16.84
C SER A 234 11.54 -1.19 16.40
N GLY A 235 11.76 0.13 16.44
CA GLY A 235 10.77 1.12 16.04
C GLY A 235 10.32 0.95 14.59
N TYR A 236 9.12 1.42 14.27
CA TYR A 236 8.55 1.36 12.93
C TYR A 236 9.49 2.00 11.90
N ARG A 237 9.77 1.28 10.81
CA ARG A 237 10.80 1.64 9.81
C ARG A 237 12.19 1.92 10.42
N SER A 238 12.53 1.19 11.49
CA SER A 238 13.82 1.24 12.19
C SER A 238 14.16 2.61 12.79
N HIS A 239 13.15 3.43 13.14
CA HIS A 239 13.43 4.63 13.94
C HIS A 239 13.82 4.25 15.37
N GLY A 240 14.66 5.06 16.00
CA GLY A 240 15.08 4.84 17.39
C GLY A 240 14.07 5.44 18.36
N PHE A 241 13.83 4.73 19.46
CA PHE A 241 13.09 5.22 20.63
C PHE A 241 13.71 4.60 21.90
N GLN A 242 13.28 5.08 23.07
CA GLN A 242 13.75 4.58 24.37
C GLN A 242 12.65 3.72 25.00
N SER A 243 12.89 2.41 25.12
CA SER A 243 11.91 1.49 25.70
C SER A 243 11.57 1.85 27.15
N ARG A 244 10.29 1.68 27.50
CA ARG A 244 9.74 1.72 28.86
C ARG A 244 9.38 0.34 29.40
N PHE A 245 9.26 -0.67 28.52
CA PHE A 245 8.95 -2.03 28.90
C PHE A 245 10.12 -2.99 28.58
N PRO A 246 10.59 -3.82 29.52
CA PRO A 246 11.70 -4.75 29.30
C PRO A 246 11.48 -5.68 28.10
N PHE A 247 12.39 -5.63 27.14
CA PHE A 247 12.34 -6.44 25.91
C PHE A 247 10.97 -6.48 25.20
N SER A 248 10.25 -5.36 25.18
CA SER A 248 8.92 -5.24 24.56
C SER A 248 8.84 -5.78 23.13
N TRP A 249 9.92 -5.63 22.35
CA TRP A 249 10.02 -6.16 21.00
C TRP A 249 9.97 -7.70 20.92
N LEU A 250 10.52 -8.42 21.90
CA LEU A 250 10.43 -9.88 21.95
C LEU A 250 8.99 -10.31 22.24
N LEU A 251 8.36 -9.68 23.23
CA LEU A 251 6.98 -9.95 23.57
C LEU A 251 6.03 -9.63 22.43
N LYS A 252 6.21 -8.49 21.76
CA LYS A 252 5.42 -8.13 20.58
C LYS A 252 5.47 -9.22 19.52
N VAL A 253 6.64 -9.72 19.16
CA VAL A 253 6.78 -10.78 18.14
C VAL A 253 5.99 -12.03 18.53
N ARG A 254 6.10 -12.47 19.79
CA ARG A 254 5.35 -13.64 20.29
C ARG A 254 3.85 -13.41 20.32
N ILE A 255 3.40 -12.23 20.76
CA ILE A 255 1.98 -11.89 20.83
C ILE A 255 1.39 -11.72 19.43
N ASP A 256 2.14 -11.18 18.46
CA ASP A 256 1.75 -11.10 17.05
C ASP A 256 1.54 -12.49 16.43
N GLU A 257 2.43 -13.45 16.76
CA GLU A 257 2.29 -14.86 16.36
C GLU A 257 0.97 -15.44 16.87
N LEU A 258 0.70 -15.29 18.17
CA LEU A 258 -0.54 -15.75 18.80
C LEU A 258 -1.77 -15.00 18.25
N CYS A 259 -1.66 -13.71 17.94
CA CYS A 259 -2.74 -12.91 17.35
C CYS A 259 -3.12 -13.41 15.95
N ARG A 260 -2.13 -13.84 15.16
CA ARG A 260 -2.36 -14.44 13.84
C ARG A 260 -3.14 -15.76 13.96
N ASP A 261 -2.79 -16.60 14.93
CA ASP A 261 -3.50 -17.84 15.18
C ASP A 261 -4.90 -17.60 15.76
N ALA A 262 -5.06 -16.62 16.66
CA ALA A 262 -6.36 -16.21 17.17
C ALA A 262 -7.33 -15.80 16.07
N ARG A 263 -6.87 -15.06 15.05
CA ARG A 263 -7.70 -14.69 13.88
C ARG A 263 -8.15 -15.89 13.06
N ARG A 264 -7.25 -16.88 12.87
CA ARG A 264 -7.58 -18.12 12.15
C ARG A 264 -8.64 -18.94 12.89
N ILE A 265 -8.56 -18.97 14.22
CA ILE A 265 -9.54 -19.67 15.06
C ILE A 265 -10.89 -18.92 15.05
N ALA A 266 -10.88 -17.60 15.28
CA ALA A 266 -12.08 -16.77 15.29
C ALA A 266 -12.82 -16.81 13.94
N ALA A 267 -12.11 -16.89 12.81
CA ALA A 267 -12.72 -17.03 11.49
C ALA A 267 -13.55 -18.31 11.31
N ASN A 268 -13.30 -19.34 12.13
CA ASN A 268 -13.95 -20.65 12.07
C ASN A 268 -14.78 -20.97 13.33
N SER A 269 -15.04 -19.99 14.20
CA SER A 269 -15.73 -20.18 15.47
C SER A 269 -16.66 -19.00 15.80
N HIS A 270 -17.40 -19.11 16.91
CA HIS A 270 -18.22 -18.02 17.45
C HIS A 270 -17.45 -17.13 18.45
N GLU A 271 -16.20 -17.47 18.78
CA GLU A 271 -15.35 -16.66 19.66
C GLU A 271 -14.85 -15.41 18.92
N THR A 272 -14.78 -14.29 19.63
CA THR A 272 -14.13 -13.09 19.11
C THR A 272 -12.61 -13.28 19.05
N VAL A 273 -11.93 -12.52 18.19
CA VAL A 273 -10.45 -12.55 18.08
C VAL A 273 -9.79 -12.27 19.43
N ILE A 274 -10.38 -11.38 20.24
CA ILE A 274 -9.83 -11.02 21.54
C ILE A 274 -9.96 -12.14 22.58
N GLU A 275 -11.09 -12.83 22.63
CA GLU A 275 -11.27 -14.01 23.51
C GLU A 275 -10.30 -15.13 23.14
N CYS A 276 -10.16 -15.40 21.83
CA CYS A 276 -9.17 -16.35 21.31
C CYS A 276 -7.74 -15.96 21.73
N LEU A 277 -7.36 -14.70 21.55
CA LEU A 277 -6.01 -14.23 21.87
C LEU A 277 -5.74 -14.30 23.38
N ARG A 278 -6.67 -13.88 24.23
CA ARG A 278 -6.55 -14.00 25.70
C ARG A 278 -6.35 -15.45 26.12
N ARG A 279 -7.13 -16.38 25.56
CA ARG A 279 -7.00 -17.81 25.84
C ARG A 279 -5.65 -18.37 25.37
N LEU A 280 -5.17 -17.97 24.19
CA LEU A 280 -3.86 -18.40 23.69
C LEU A 280 -2.72 -17.82 24.53
N LEU A 281 -2.81 -16.54 24.92
CA LEU A 281 -1.83 -15.89 25.78
C LEU A 281 -1.75 -16.58 27.13
N ASN A 282 -2.87 -16.82 27.79
CA ASN A 282 -2.93 -17.48 29.10
C ASN A 282 -2.29 -18.87 29.12
N ASN A 283 -2.33 -19.58 27.98
CA ASN A 283 -1.75 -20.92 27.81
C ASN A 283 -0.31 -20.91 27.26
N SER A 284 0.25 -19.74 26.96
CA SER A 284 1.58 -19.60 26.37
C SER A 284 2.66 -19.41 27.43
N ASN A 285 3.93 -19.65 27.06
CA ASN A 285 5.09 -19.29 27.87
C ASN A 285 5.23 -17.78 28.08
N VAL A 286 4.54 -16.93 27.31
CA VAL A 286 4.53 -15.47 27.51
C VAL A 286 3.79 -15.08 28.80
N ASN A 287 2.76 -15.84 29.18
CA ASN A 287 1.93 -15.52 30.34
C ASN A 287 2.75 -15.41 31.64
N GLN A 288 3.79 -16.23 31.81
CA GLN A 288 4.60 -16.23 33.03
C GLN A 288 5.32 -14.89 33.25
N PHE A 289 5.62 -14.15 32.17
CA PHE A 289 6.27 -12.84 32.24
C PHE A 289 5.24 -11.74 32.43
N VAL A 290 4.12 -11.80 31.70
CA VAL A 290 3.05 -10.80 31.78
C VAL A 290 2.37 -10.82 33.14
N SER A 291 1.99 -12.00 33.64
CA SER A 291 1.30 -12.14 34.92
C SER A 291 2.17 -11.73 36.11
N GLU A 292 3.47 -12.02 36.08
CA GLU A 292 4.39 -11.59 37.14
C GLU A 292 4.67 -10.09 37.07
N ALA A 293 4.83 -9.51 35.88
CA ALA A 293 4.94 -8.06 35.71
C ALA A 293 3.73 -7.33 36.29
N ILE A 294 2.53 -7.84 36.05
CA ILE A 294 1.27 -7.31 36.60
C ILE A 294 1.17 -7.54 38.12
N THR A 295 1.74 -8.63 38.63
CA THR A 295 1.70 -8.95 40.07
C THR A 295 2.68 -8.10 40.89
N GLU A 296 3.89 -7.86 40.36
CA GLU A 296 4.92 -7.05 41.02
C GLU A 296 4.77 -5.55 40.76
N GLY A 297 4.28 -5.20 39.57
CA GLY A 297 3.93 -3.86 39.18
C GLY A 297 2.45 -3.54 39.42
N ASP A 298 2.02 -2.42 38.86
CA ASP A 298 0.62 -2.04 38.76
C ASP A 298 0.13 -2.34 37.34
N GLU A 299 -1.03 -2.99 37.19
CA GLU A 299 -1.54 -3.48 35.89
C GLU A 299 -1.61 -2.35 34.85
N GLU A 300 -2.15 -1.19 35.25
CA GLU A 300 -2.30 -0.03 34.38
C GLU A 300 -0.93 0.51 33.95
N SER A 301 0.01 0.62 34.89
CA SER A 301 1.38 1.09 34.62
C SER A 301 2.16 0.16 33.68
N VAL A 302 2.03 -1.16 33.86
CA VAL A 302 2.68 -2.18 33.04
C VAL A 302 2.15 -2.12 31.61
N VAL A 303 0.83 -2.04 31.45
CA VAL A 303 0.18 -1.95 30.14
C VAL A 303 0.49 -0.62 29.47
N ALA A 304 0.55 0.50 30.20
CA ALA A 304 0.94 1.80 29.67
C ALA A 304 2.38 1.81 29.13
N CYS A 305 3.32 1.18 29.85
CA CYS A 305 4.70 1.01 29.38
C CYS A 305 4.75 0.16 28.10
N TYR A 306 3.98 -0.93 28.04
CA TYR A 306 3.90 -1.77 26.85
C TYR A 306 3.26 -1.03 25.67
N LEU A 307 2.17 -0.29 25.89
CA LEU A 307 1.47 0.49 24.87
C LEU A 307 2.38 1.57 24.26
N TYR A 308 3.20 2.24 25.08
CA TYR A 308 4.19 3.20 24.60
C TYR A 308 5.18 2.56 23.63
N ASP A 309 5.84 1.47 24.06
CA ASP A 309 6.81 0.76 23.23
C ASP A 309 6.16 0.16 21.97
N PHE A 310 4.98 -0.44 22.13
CA PHE A 310 4.21 -1.02 21.04
C PHE A 310 3.86 0.04 19.98
N THR A 311 3.47 1.23 20.42
CA THR A 311 3.13 2.33 19.50
C THR A 311 4.34 2.74 18.68
N HIS A 312 5.52 2.89 19.28
CA HIS A 312 6.76 3.13 18.52
C HIS A 312 7.11 1.98 17.56
N MET A 313 6.85 0.73 17.92
CA MET A 313 7.10 -0.41 17.03
C MET A 313 6.12 -0.48 15.84
N MET A 314 4.94 0.13 15.95
CA MET A 314 3.89 0.10 14.92
C MET A 314 3.68 1.42 14.17
N TYR A 315 4.16 2.54 14.72
CA TYR A 315 3.96 3.89 14.22
C TYR A 315 5.23 4.73 14.42
N LYS A 316 5.54 5.65 13.49
CA LYS A 316 6.67 6.59 13.62
C LYS A 316 6.15 8.00 13.90
N PRO A 317 6.10 8.44 15.17
CA PRO A 317 5.68 9.79 15.53
C PRO A 317 6.75 10.83 15.18
N GLN A 318 6.32 12.07 14.89
CA GLN A 318 7.21 13.23 14.73
C GLN A 318 7.58 13.86 16.08
N ASP A 319 6.66 13.83 17.04
CA ASP A 319 6.83 14.34 18.40
C ASP A 319 6.06 13.52 19.44
N GLU A 320 6.26 13.81 20.73
CA GLU A 320 5.58 13.12 21.84
C GLU A 320 4.06 13.38 21.85
N GLY A 321 3.60 14.50 21.30
CA GLY A 321 2.17 14.81 21.22
C GLY A 321 1.46 13.90 20.23
N GLU A 322 2.04 13.70 19.05
CA GLU A 322 1.54 12.77 18.04
C GLU A 322 1.56 11.32 18.56
N LEU A 323 2.60 10.93 19.28
CA LEU A 323 2.67 9.62 19.93
C LEU A 323 1.49 9.42 20.88
N GLU A 324 1.23 10.40 21.75
CA GLU A 324 0.11 10.35 22.69
C GLU A 324 -1.25 10.25 21.97
N VAL A 325 -1.45 11.01 20.88
CA VAL A 325 -2.67 10.92 20.06
C VAL A 325 -2.91 9.48 19.58
N VAL A 326 -1.86 8.81 19.10
CA VAL A 326 -1.97 7.42 18.62
C VAL A 326 -2.24 6.45 19.77
N GLN A 327 -1.61 6.63 20.93
CA GLN A 327 -1.89 5.82 22.12
C GLN A 327 -3.36 5.98 22.55
N ARG A 328 -3.89 7.21 22.60
CA ARG A 328 -5.32 7.48 22.88
C ARG A 328 -6.23 6.81 21.85
N ALA A 329 -5.83 6.79 20.58
CA ALA A 329 -6.60 6.16 19.50
C ALA A 329 -6.70 4.63 19.67
N ILE A 330 -5.59 3.97 20.01
CA ILE A 330 -5.55 2.54 20.32
C ILE A 330 -6.43 2.25 21.55
N THR A 331 -6.37 3.10 22.58
CA THR A 331 -7.21 2.98 23.77
C THR A 331 -8.70 3.16 23.49
N ALA A 332 -9.09 4.16 22.72
CA ALA A 332 -10.48 4.34 22.29
C ALA A 332 -10.98 3.14 21.48
N ALA A 333 -10.14 2.57 20.62
CA ALA A 333 -10.49 1.36 19.85
C ALA A 333 -10.70 0.14 20.75
N ALA A 334 -9.89 -0.02 21.79
CA ALA A 334 -10.06 -1.09 22.76
C ALA A 334 -11.38 -0.94 23.55
N LYS A 335 -11.70 0.29 23.98
CA LYS A 335 -12.98 0.62 24.64
C LYS A 335 -14.18 0.32 23.76
N GLU A 336 -14.11 0.72 22.48
CA GLU A 336 -15.15 0.45 21.49
C GLU A 336 -15.36 -1.06 21.27
N ILE A 337 -14.28 -1.86 21.24
CA ILE A 337 -14.37 -3.33 21.18
C ILE A 337 -15.03 -3.88 22.45
N GLN A 338 -14.62 -3.43 23.64
CA GLN A 338 -15.19 -3.93 24.89
C GLN A 338 -16.68 -3.65 25.02
N ASN A 339 -17.11 -2.44 24.68
CA ASN A 339 -18.52 -2.03 24.71
C ASN A 339 -19.39 -2.86 23.76
N SER A 340 -18.81 -3.43 22.70
CA SER A 340 -19.54 -4.32 21.78
C SER A 340 -19.72 -5.75 22.31
N ILE A 341 -18.95 -6.15 23.33
CA ILE A 341 -18.92 -7.51 23.88
C ILE A 341 -19.60 -7.60 25.25
N GLN A 342 -19.48 -6.56 26.09
CA GLN A 342 -19.88 -6.62 27.51
C GLN A 342 -21.24 -5.97 27.82
N THR A 343 -21.80 -6.35 28.98
CA THR A 343 -22.95 -5.70 29.60
C THR A 343 -22.58 -4.31 30.17
N PRO A 344 -23.48 -3.31 30.13
CA PRO A 344 -23.18 -1.96 30.61
C PRO A 344 -22.79 -1.94 32.10
N GLY A 345 -21.62 -1.39 32.44
CA GLY A 345 -21.23 -1.05 33.82
C GLY A 345 -19.93 -1.66 34.37
N GLU A 346 -19.20 -2.49 33.61
CA GLU A 346 -17.86 -2.93 34.02
C GLU A 346 -16.80 -1.85 33.74
N SER A 347 -15.82 -1.71 34.64
CA SER A 347 -14.69 -0.80 34.44
C SER A 347 -13.79 -1.29 33.30
N PHE A 348 -13.48 -0.42 32.36
CA PHE A 348 -12.52 -0.70 31.28
C PHE A 348 -11.13 -0.97 31.86
N ILE A 349 -10.55 -2.11 31.52
CA ILE A 349 -9.16 -2.48 31.86
C ILE A 349 -8.49 -2.90 30.55
N MET A 350 -7.46 -2.16 30.16
CA MET A 350 -6.65 -2.50 28.99
C MET A 350 -5.70 -3.64 29.33
N ASP A 351 -5.62 -4.65 28.48
CA ASP A 351 -4.61 -5.71 28.56
C ASP A 351 -3.75 -5.76 27.28
N LEU A 352 -2.68 -6.57 27.28
CA LEU A 352 -1.79 -6.72 26.12
C LEU A 352 -2.52 -7.29 24.89
N ALA A 353 -3.55 -8.12 25.07
CA ALA A 353 -4.33 -8.66 23.95
C ALA A 353 -5.15 -7.56 23.26
N MET A 354 -5.77 -6.68 24.05
CA MET A 354 -6.52 -5.51 23.60
C MET A 354 -5.63 -4.58 22.78
N VAL A 355 -4.42 -4.26 23.24
CA VAL A 355 -3.48 -3.38 22.49
C VAL A 355 -3.29 -3.88 21.05
N HIS A 356 -3.03 -5.19 20.88
CA HIS A 356 -2.79 -5.80 19.58
C HIS A 356 -4.04 -5.84 18.68
N VAL A 357 -5.18 -6.26 19.25
CA VAL A 357 -6.44 -6.37 18.50
C VAL A 357 -6.98 -4.99 18.13
N ALA A 358 -6.95 -4.04 19.07
CA ALA A 358 -7.40 -2.67 18.87
C ALA A 358 -6.57 -1.95 17.80
N HIS A 359 -5.23 -1.98 17.91
CA HIS A 359 -4.35 -1.42 16.88
C HIS A 359 -4.65 -2.02 15.50
N SER A 360 -4.79 -3.35 15.42
CA SER A 360 -5.06 -3.99 14.13
C SER A 360 -6.41 -3.60 13.52
N ARG A 361 -7.42 -3.28 14.33
CA ARG A 361 -8.73 -2.81 13.85
C ARG A 361 -8.61 -1.42 13.22
N ILE A 362 -7.74 -0.56 13.75
CA ILE A 362 -7.61 0.84 13.34
C ILE A 362 -6.40 1.15 12.46
N GLN A 363 -5.61 0.16 12.07
CA GLN A 363 -4.36 0.37 11.32
C GLN A 363 -4.53 1.28 10.09
N GLN A 364 -5.59 1.07 9.30
CA GLN A 364 -5.85 1.88 8.12
C GLN A 364 -6.23 3.33 8.46
N ARG A 365 -6.91 3.53 9.60
CA ARG A 365 -7.29 4.85 10.11
C ARG A 365 -6.07 5.61 10.64
N LEU A 366 -5.14 4.90 11.29
CA LEU A 366 -3.86 5.47 11.72
C LEU A 366 -2.97 5.87 10.52
N ASN A 367 -3.02 5.13 9.41
CA ASN A 367 -2.35 5.55 8.18
C ASN A 367 -2.93 6.88 7.65
N CYS A 368 -4.25 7.05 7.69
CA CYS A 368 -4.90 8.31 7.29
C CYS A 368 -4.52 9.44 8.24
N LEU A 369 -4.57 9.20 9.55
CA LEU A 369 -4.13 10.15 10.58
C LEU A 369 -2.68 10.61 10.32
N SER A 370 -1.77 9.69 10.02
CA SER A 370 -0.36 10.03 9.73
C SER A 370 -0.21 11.00 8.56
N LEU A 371 -0.97 10.79 7.48
CA LEU A 371 -0.95 11.68 6.32
C LEU A 371 -1.53 13.07 6.66
N LEU A 372 -2.56 13.13 7.49
CA LEU A 372 -3.14 14.40 7.97
C LEU A 372 -2.15 15.17 8.84
N LEU A 373 -1.50 14.50 9.80
CA LEU A 373 -0.50 15.10 10.68
C LEU A 373 0.78 15.52 9.92
N GLN A 374 1.12 14.83 8.84
CA GLN A 374 2.18 15.27 7.92
C GLN A 374 1.80 16.53 7.14
N ALA A 375 0.53 16.65 6.72
CA ALA A 375 0.05 17.81 5.99
C ALA A 375 -0.07 19.06 6.88
N LYS A 376 -0.52 18.88 8.13
CA LYS A 376 -0.75 19.96 9.12
C LYS A 376 -0.32 19.51 10.53
N PRO A 377 0.98 19.51 10.86
CA PRO A 377 1.47 19.06 12.17
C PRO A 377 1.05 19.99 13.32
N ASP A 378 0.73 21.24 13.02
CA ASP A 378 0.30 22.26 13.96
C ASP A 378 -1.06 21.95 14.64
N ILE A 379 -1.80 20.93 14.18
CA ILE A 379 -3.08 20.52 14.77
C ILE A 379 -2.93 19.66 16.02
N VAL A 380 -1.76 19.04 16.25
CA VAL A 380 -1.55 18.06 17.34
C VAL A 380 -1.97 18.60 18.72
N PRO A 381 -1.59 19.82 19.15
CA PRO A 381 -1.96 20.33 20.47
C PRO A 381 -3.48 20.47 20.64
N ASP A 382 -4.16 20.98 19.60
CA ASP A 382 -5.61 21.15 19.62
C ASP A 382 -6.32 19.79 19.55
N LEU A 383 -5.76 18.81 18.83
CA LEU A 383 -6.29 17.45 18.74
C LEU A 383 -6.23 16.76 20.11
N LEU A 384 -5.11 16.89 20.83
CA LEU A 384 -4.97 16.42 22.22
C LEU A 384 -5.95 17.09 23.18
N SER A 385 -6.34 18.34 22.92
CA SER A 385 -7.34 19.03 23.75
C SER A 385 -8.76 18.52 23.53
N ARG A 386 -9.09 18.09 22.31
CA ARG A 386 -10.44 17.64 21.93
C ARG A 386 -10.64 16.14 22.06
N PHE A 387 -9.59 15.33 21.90
CA PHE A 387 -9.66 13.87 21.94
C PHE A 387 -9.00 13.32 23.20
N SER A 388 -9.78 13.09 24.26
CA SER A 388 -9.29 12.69 25.57
C SER A 388 -9.05 11.17 25.72
N TRP A 389 -8.40 10.75 26.80
CA TRP A 389 -8.27 9.34 27.18
C TRP A 389 -9.61 8.66 27.47
N ASP A 390 -10.67 9.42 27.75
CA ASP A 390 -12.01 8.92 28.08
C ASP A 390 -12.88 8.61 26.86
N GLU A 391 -12.42 8.94 25.65
CA GLU A 391 -13.15 8.67 24.42
C GLU A 391 -13.36 7.16 24.22
N ASN A 392 -14.61 6.79 23.93
CA ASN A 392 -15.05 5.39 23.76
C ASN A 392 -15.37 5.06 22.30
N GLU A 393 -15.21 6.03 21.41
CA GLU A 393 -15.39 5.91 19.97
C GLU A 393 -14.10 6.41 19.30
N VAL A 394 -13.57 5.64 18.35
CA VAL A 394 -12.41 6.10 17.59
C VAL A 394 -12.91 7.17 16.62
N ILE A 395 -12.58 8.44 16.88
CA ILE A 395 -12.95 9.61 16.06
C ILE A 395 -11.75 10.49 15.66
N VAL A 396 -10.55 10.09 16.07
CA VAL A 396 -9.32 10.90 16.01
C VAL A 396 -8.94 11.34 14.59
N ASP A 397 -9.09 10.46 13.61
CA ASP A 397 -8.81 10.71 12.19
C ASP A 397 -9.85 11.66 11.57
N ALA A 398 -11.12 11.57 11.97
CA ALA A 398 -12.17 12.49 11.54
C ALA A 398 -12.00 13.87 12.17
N LEU A 399 -11.64 13.95 13.46
CA LEU A 399 -11.29 15.22 14.11
C LEU A 399 -10.05 15.86 13.46
N ALA A 400 -9.00 15.06 13.23
CA ALA A 400 -7.80 15.53 12.54
C ALA A 400 -8.13 16.01 11.12
N LEU A 401 -9.00 15.30 10.40
CA LEU A 401 -9.45 15.68 9.06
C LEU A 401 -10.22 16.99 9.10
N GLN A 402 -11.18 17.13 10.00
CA GLN A 402 -11.94 18.35 10.21
C GLN A 402 -11.01 19.55 10.43
N MET A 403 -10.06 19.41 11.36
CA MET A 403 -9.11 20.47 11.70
C MET A 403 -8.17 20.79 10.54
N CYS A 404 -7.72 19.80 9.78
CA CYS A 404 -6.95 20.01 8.56
C CYS A 404 -7.74 20.85 7.56
N LEU A 405 -8.98 20.46 7.26
CA LEU A 405 -9.83 21.15 6.28
C LEU A 405 -10.17 22.58 6.75
N GLU A 406 -10.48 22.79 8.03
CA GLU A 406 -10.72 24.13 8.61
C GLU A 406 -9.48 25.02 8.50
N ARG A 407 -8.27 24.48 8.69
CA ARG A 407 -7.00 25.23 8.58
C ARG A 407 -6.43 25.32 7.15
N MET A 408 -7.18 24.84 6.15
CA MET A 408 -6.87 24.98 4.72
C MET A 408 -7.72 26.07 4.05
N GLU A 409 -8.45 26.86 4.82
CA GLU A 409 -9.16 28.04 4.32
C GLU A 409 -8.23 28.94 3.49
N ILE A 410 -8.72 29.34 2.32
CA ILE A 410 -7.96 30.14 1.37
C ILE A 410 -7.84 31.59 1.85
N CYS A 411 -6.61 32.07 1.96
CA CYS A 411 -6.29 33.45 2.33
C CYS A 411 -5.77 34.24 1.11
N PRO A 412 -5.84 35.58 1.13
CA PRO A 412 -5.29 36.41 0.05
C PRO A 412 -3.82 36.11 -0.27
N GLU A 413 -3.02 35.81 0.76
CA GLU A 413 -1.60 35.50 0.66
C GLU A 413 -1.33 34.20 -0.11
N ASP A 414 -2.28 33.26 -0.10
CA ASP A 414 -2.16 31.96 -0.80
C ASP A 414 -2.29 32.10 -2.32
N VAL A 415 -2.84 33.22 -2.81
CA VAL A 415 -3.15 33.43 -4.23
C VAL A 415 -2.38 34.59 -4.87
N GLU A 416 -1.47 35.25 -4.13
CA GLU A 416 -0.69 36.38 -4.62
C GLU A 416 0.21 36.00 -5.81
N ASP A 417 0.93 34.88 -5.71
CA ASP A 417 1.79 34.38 -6.77
C ASP A 417 1.41 32.97 -7.27
N ILE A 418 2.03 32.55 -8.38
CA ILE A 418 1.76 31.25 -9.01
C ILE A 418 2.26 30.09 -8.13
N SER A 419 3.37 30.28 -7.42
CA SER A 419 4.00 29.24 -6.58
C SER A 419 3.20 29.00 -5.30
N GLN A 420 2.74 30.06 -4.63
CA GLN A 420 1.89 30.01 -3.44
C GLN A 420 0.54 29.35 -3.76
N ARG A 421 -0.06 29.74 -4.89
CA ARG A 421 -1.31 29.15 -5.36
C ARG A 421 -1.15 27.66 -5.65
N GLN A 422 -0.08 27.27 -6.35
CA GLN A 422 0.21 25.87 -6.60
C GLN A 422 0.46 25.12 -5.29
N ALA A 423 1.19 25.72 -4.34
CA ALA A 423 1.43 25.13 -3.02
C ALA A 423 0.13 24.92 -2.23
N TRP A 424 -0.83 25.87 -2.31
CA TRP A 424 -2.15 25.71 -1.71
C TRP A 424 -2.96 24.60 -2.39
N CYS A 425 -2.96 24.54 -3.73
CA CYS A 425 -3.62 23.45 -4.47
C CYS A 425 -3.02 22.08 -4.13
N ASP A 426 -1.69 21.99 -4.05
CA ASP A 426 -0.97 20.77 -3.69
C ASP A 426 -1.26 20.35 -2.23
N LEU A 427 -1.39 21.32 -1.32
CA LEU A 427 -1.77 21.09 0.07
C LEU A 427 -3.21 20.55 0.20
N VAL A 428 -4.16 21.10 -0.56
CA VAL A 428 -5.53 20.56 -0.59
C VAL A 428 -5.53 19.14 -1.17
N LEU A 429 -4.72 18.87 -2.20
CA LEU A 429 -4.61 17.53 -2.78
C LEU A 429 -3.92 16.52 -1.85
N SER A 430 -3.02 16.94 -0.97
CA SER A 430 -2.28 16.03 -0.09
C SER A 430 -3.20 15.27 0.88
N VAL A 431 -4.38 15.82 1.20
CA VAL A 431 -5.38 15.18 2.07
C VAL A 431 -6.47 14.42 1.31
N LYS A 432 -6.44 14.39 -0.03
CA LYS A 432 -7.43 13.68 -0.86
C LYS A 432 -7.57 12.20 -0.50
N MET A 433 -6.46 11.51 -0.29
CA MET A 433 -6.47 10.08 0.06
C MET A 433 -7.11 9.82 1.43
N PRO A 434 -6.70 10.50 2.52
CA PRO A 434 -7.41 10.45 3.80
C PRO A 434 -8.90 10.77 3.70
N VAL A 435 -9.28 11.80 2.94
CA VAL A 435 -10.69 12.16 2.73
C VAL A 435 -11.46 11.01 2.11
N VAL A 436 -11.00 10.49 0.97
CA VAL A 436 -11.67 9.39 0.25
C VAL A 436 -11.79 8.17 1.14
N GLU A 437 -10.74 7.84 1.89
CA GLU A 437 -10.73 6.66 2.76
C GLU A 437 -11.66 6.81 3.97
N THR A 438 -11.62 7.95 4.66
CA THR A 438 -12.41 8.18 5.88
C THR A 438 -13.88 8.48 5.56
N ILE A 439 -14.16 9.26 4.51
CA ILE A 439 -15.52 9.66 4.11
C ILE A 439 -16.18 8.54 3.30
N ASN A 440 -15.56 8.00 2.24
CA ASN A 440 -16.28 7.07 1.35
C ASN A 440 -16.43 5.66 1.95
N LYS A 441 -15.46 5.15 2.72
CA LYS A 441 -15.61 3.82 3.35
C LYS A 441 -16.53 3.81 4.55
N SER A 442 -16.67 4.93 5.27
CA SER A 442 -17.66 5.04 6.35
C SER A 442 -19.09 5.05 5.80
N PHE A 443 -19.31 5.65 4.61
CA PHE A 443 -20.60 5.62 3.93
C PHE A 443 -20.93 4.30 3.22
N MET A 444 -19.92 3.51 2.86
CA MET A 444 -20.07 2.21 2.15
C MET A 444 -19.98 0.98 3.05
N GLY A 445 -19.48 1.12 4.28
CA GLY A 445 -19.45 0.06 5.28
C GLY A 445 -20.80 -0.16 5.97
N ASP A 446 -20.88 -1.21 6.81
CA ASP A 446 -22.02 -1.43 7.72
C ASP A 446 -22.24 -0.18 8.58
N LYS A 447 -23.25 0.64 8.22
CA LYS A 447 -23.66 1.84 8.98
C LYS A 447 -23.91 1.56 10.47
N ALA A 448 -24.11 0.28 10.82
CA ALA A 448 -24.24 -0.19 12.20
C ALA A 448 -22.99 0.03 13.09
N ARG A 449 -21.84 0.43 12.53
CA ARG A 449 -20.57 0.58 13.27
C ARG A 449 -20.07 2.01 13.43
N VAL A 450 -20.74 3.01 12.85
CA VAL A 450 -20.33 4.42 12.93
C VAL A 450 -21.22 5.11 13.97
N GLY A 451 -20.65 5.71 15.01
CA GLY A 451 -21.41 6.44 16.02
C GLY A 451 -21.91 7.79 15.49
N GLU A 452 -22.96 8.33 16.13
CA GLU A 452 -23.58 9.61 15.73
C GLU A 452 -22.58 10.77 15.73
N LYS A 453 -21.62 10.77 16.67
CA LYS A 453 -20.57 11.80 16.78
C LYS A 453 -19.65 11.77 15.55
N MET A 454 -19.21 10.58 15.14
CA MET A 454 -18.42 10.41 13.93
C MET A 454 -19.20 10.85 12.68
N GLU A 455 -20.44 10.41 12.52
CA GLU A 455 -21.27 10.74 11.35
C GLU A 455 -21.46 12.27 11.21
N SER A 456 -21.68 12.97 12.33
CA SER A 456 -21.78 14.44 12.33
C SER A 456 -20.48 15.11 11.88
N ILE A 457 -19.32 14.63 12.34
CA ILE A 457 -18.01 15.19 11.95
C ILE A 457 -17.74 14.95 10.47
N LEU A 458 -18.01 13.74 9.98
CA LEU A 458 -17.76 13.37 8.58
C LEU A 458 -18.66 14.13 7.61
N THR A 459 -19.91 14.40 7.99
CA THR A 459 -20.81 15.24 7.19
C THR A 459 -20.23 16.65 7.01
N GLN A 460 -19.73 17.25 8.09
CA GLN A 460 -19.09 18.57 8.02
C GLN A 460 -17.78 18.53 7.21
N CYS A 461 -16.97 17.47 7.37
CA CYS A 461 -15.76 17.27 6.57
C CYS A 461 -16.09 17.15 5.07
N GLY A 462 -17.16 16.43 4.72
CA GLY A 462 -17.64 16.30 3.34
C GLY A 462 -17.92 17.66 2.73
N CYS A 463 -18.72 18.50 3.42
CA CYS A 463 -19.04 19.84 2.93
C CYS A 463 -17.79 20.72 2.74
N MET A 464 -16.88 20.71 3.72
CA MET A 464 -15.65 21.51 3.66
C MET A 464 -14.72 21.02 2.55
N TRP A 465 -14.61 19.70 2.35
CA TRP A 465 -13.83 19.10 1.27
C TRP A 465 -14.36 19.50 -0.10
N GLN A 466 -15.69 19.43 -0.31
CA GLN A 466 -16.30 19.84 -1.57
C GLN A 466 -16.05 21.33 -1.85
N ARG A 467 -16.18 22.19 -0.82
CA ARG A 467 -15.88 23.62 -0.92
C ARG A 467 -14.43 23.90 -1.32
N LEU A 468 -13.47 23.34 -0.60
CA LEU A 468 -12.03 23.49 -0.88
C LEU A 468 -11.68 22.98 -2.28
N SER A 469 -12.19 21.80 -2.62
CA SER A 469 -11.95 21.19 -3.92
C SER A 469 -12.54 22.01 -5.06
N ALA A 470 -13.71 22.63 -4.89
CA ALA A 470 -14.29 23.49 -5.89
C ALA A 470 -13.45 24.74 -6.16
N VAL A 471 -12.94 25.38 -5.10
CA VAL A 471 -12.04 26.52 -5.24
C VAL A 471 -10.73 26.10 -5.91
N ARG A 472 -10.14 24.97 -5.50
CA ARG A 472 -8.94 24.39 -6.14
C ARG A 472 -9.15 24.11 -7.63
N MET A 473 -10.22 23.40 -7.99
CA MET A 473 -10.52 23.08 -9.39
C MET A 473 -10.75 24.37 -10.19
N PHE A 474 -11.43 25.37 -9.62
CA PHE A 474 -11.63 26.65 -10.29
C PHE A 474 -10.29 27.35 -10.60
N ILE A 475 -9.37 27.34 -9.65
CA ILE A 475 -8.01 27.86 -9.82
C ILE A 475 -7.29 27.15 -10.98
N GLU A 476 -7.24 25.82 -10.95
CA GLU A 476 -6.50 25.00 -11.92
C GLU A 476 -7.05 25.13 -13.34
N HIS A 477 -8.37 25.11 -13.49
CA HIS A 477 -9.03 25.19 -14.79
C HIS A 477 -9.07 26.59 -15.36
N VAL A 478 -9.48 27.57 -14.55
CA VAL A 478 -9.80 28.92 -15.04
C VAL A 478 -8.57 29.81 -15.07
N TYR A 479 -7.66 29.68 -14.10
CA TYR A 479 -6.49 30.52 -13.97
C TYR A 479 -5.17 29.72 -13.87
N PRO A 480 -4.80 28.92 -14.89
CA PRO A 480 -3.56 28.14 -14.87
C PRO A 480 -2.27 28.97 -15.03
N SER A 481 -2.37 30.29 -15.22
CA SER A 481 -1.21 31.18 -15.49
C SER A 481 -1.42 32.58 -14.87
N LYS A 482 -0.77 33.64 -15.40
CA LYS A 482 -0.81 35.00 -14.81
C LYS A 482 -2.25 35.50 -14.66
N MET A 483 -2.55 36.05 -13.49
CA MET A 483 -3.85 36.58 -13.10
C MET A 483 -3.79 38.09 -12.89
N ASP A 484 -4.92 38.77 -13.11
CA ASP A 484 -5.09 40.15 -12.69
C ASP A 484 -5.58 40.21 -11.22
N PRO A 485 -5.35 41.32 -10.48
CA PRO A 485 -5.83 41.48 -9.10
C PRO A 485 -7.33 41.24 -8.90
N GLN A 486 -8.14 41.52 -9.93
CA GLN A 486 -9.59 41.28 -9.91
C GLN A 486 -9.95 39.79 -9.97
N ASP A 487 -9.07 38.96 -10.54
CA ASP A 487 -9.27 37.51 -10.61
C ASP A 487 -9.01 36.86 -9.25
N LEU A 488 -8.10 37.41 -8.43
CA LEU A 488 -7.91 36.98 -7.04
C LEU A 488 -9.19 37.20 -6.24
N GLN A 489 -9.84 38.35 -6.41
CA GLN A 489 -11.11 38.65 -5.75
C GLN A 489 -12.21 37.64 -6.14
N ARG A 490 -12.18 37.09 -7.36
CA ARG A 490 -13.14 36.07 -7.81
C ARG A 490 -12.96 34.74 -7.09
N ILE A 491 -11.72 34.31 -6.88
CA ILE A 491 -11.42 33.09 -6.12
C ILE A 491 -11.95 33.23 -4.69
N LEU A 492 -11.66 34.36 -4.04
CA LEU A 492 -12.12 34.64 -2.68
C LEU A 492 -13.65 34.80 -2.61
N GLN A 493 -14.28 35.31 -3.68
CA GLN A 493 -15.73 35.39 -3.77
C GLN A 493 -16.36 34.00 -3.91
N LEU A 494 -15.80 33.10 -4.72
CA LEU A 494 -16.27 31.72 -4.84
C LEU A 494 -16.24 31.01 -3.48
N TRP A 495 -15.15 31.15 -2.74
CA TRP A 495 -15.03 30.61 -1.38
C TRP A 495 -16.17 31.10 -0.48
N LYS A 496 -16.46 32.40 -0.50
CA LYS A 496 -17.53 33.02 0.31
C LYS A 496 -18.93 32.58 -0.12
N ASP A 497 -19.18 32.50 -1.42
CA ASP A 497 -20.48 32.17 -1.99
C ASP A 497 -20.88 30.72 -1.67
N LEU A 498 -19.93 29.78 -1.77
CA LEU A 498 -20.17 28.36 -1.50
C LEU A 498 -20.46 28.08 0.00
N GLY A 499 -19.74 28.73 0.91
CA GLY A 499 -19.97 28.63 2.36
C GLY A 499 -19.77 27.23 2.99
N ASP A 500 -19.91 27.13 4.30
CA ASP A 500 -19.59 25.90 5.07
C ASP A 500 -20.53 24.71 4.78
N ARG A 501 -21.68 24.96 4.14
CA ARG A 501 -22.70 23.95 3.83
C ARG A 501 -22.68 23.51 2.37
N THR A 502 -21.54 23.65 1.71
CA THR A 502 -21.38 23.26 0.30
C THR A 502 -21.65 21.77 0.14
N ASP A 503 -22.69 21.42 -0.58
CA ASP A 503 -23.04 20.06 -0.96
C ASP A 503 -23.55 20.07 -2.41
N PHE A 504 -22.72 19.62 -3.36
CA PHE A 504 -23.05 19.54 -4.78
C PHE A 504 -24.00 18.39 -5.11
N SER A 505 -24.35 17.55 -4.14
CA SER A 505 -25.48 16.64 -4.26
C SER A 505 -26.83 17.37 -4.12
N LYS A 506 -26.82 18.65 -3.69
CA LYS A 506 -28.00 19.53 -3.55
C LYS A 506 -28.01 20.65 -4.58
N THR A 507 -29.22 21.04 -4.97
CA THR A 507 -29.46 22.06 -6.00
C THR A 507 -28.99 23.45 -5.57
N GLU A 508 -29.01 23.75 -4.26
CA GLU A 508 -28.59 25.03 -3.71
C GLU A 508 -27.13 25.37 -4.07
N SER A 509 -26.19 24.45 -3.81
CA SER A 509 -24.76 24.65 -4.07
C SER A 509 -24.44 24.77 -5.56
N LEU A 510 -25.09 23.96 -6.40
CA LEU A 510 -24.92 24.05 -7.85
C LEU A 510 -25.51 25.35 -8.42
N ASN A 511 -26.65 25.82 -7.92
CA ASN A 511 -27.23 27.10 -8.32
C ASN A 511 -26.35 28.29 -7.91
N ILE A 512 -25.66 28.20 -6.76
CA ILE A 512 -24.65 29.19 -6.35
C ILE A 512 -23.51 29.19 -7.38
N LEU A 513 -23.01 28.01 -7.73
CA LEU A 513 -21.91 27.86 -8.68
C LEU A 513 -22.27 28.36 -10.09
N GLU A 514 -23.45 28.01 -10.59
CA GLU A 514 -23.96 28.46 -11.89
C GLU A 514 -24.05 29.99 -11.93
N ARG A 515 -24.67 30.62 -10.92
CA ARG A 515 -24.77 32.09 -10.83
C ARG A 515 -23.40 32.75 -10.75
N PHE A 516 -22.48 32.18 -9.99
CA PHE A 516 -21.11 32.68 -9.90
C PHE A 516 -20.40 32.62 -11.26
N LEU A 517 -20.48 31.51 -11.98
CA LEU A 517 -19.87 31.35 -13.30
C LEU A 517 -20.47 32.30 -14.33
N VAL A 518 -21.80 32.48 -14.33
CA VAL A 518 -22.48 33.46 -15.19
C VAL A 518 -22.00 34.88 -14.89
N SER A 519 -21.90 35.27 -13.61
CA SER A 519 -21.30 36.56 -13.24
C SER A 519 -19.87 36.70 -13.74
N CYS A 520 -19.02 35.67 -13.58
CA CYS A 520 -17.65 35.70 -14.08
C CYS A 520 -17.60 35.89 -15.61
N SER A 521 -18.51 35.24 -16.34
CA SER A 521 -18.67 35.40 -17.78
C SER A 521 -19.02 36.83 -18.15
N ASP A 522 -20.03 37.42 -17.52
CA ASP A 522 -20.49 38.79 -17.80
C ASP A 522 -19.37 39.81 -17.55
N ASP A 523 -18.66 39.65 -16.43
CA ASP A 523 -17.55 40.53 -16.06
C ASP A 523 -16.33 40.35 -16.97
N SER A 524 -16.07 39.13 -17.45
CA SER A 524 -15.02 38.89 -18.47
C SER A 524 -15.39 39.52 -19.81
N SER A 525 -16.68 39.49 -20.18
CA SER A 525 -17.20 40.09 -21.41
C SER A 525 -17.08 41.62 -21.39
N GLN A 526 -17.31 42.24 -20.24
CA GLN A 526 -17.16 43.69 -20.06
C GLN A 526 -15.69 44.14 -20.08
N ARG A 527 -14.79 43.32 -19.51
CA ARG A 527 -13.34 43.61 -19.47
C ARG A 527 -12.67 43.45 -20.84
N LEU A 528 -13.02 42.38 -21.56
CA LEU A 528 -12.54 42.09 -22.90
C LEU A 528 -13.42 42.82 -23.92
N GLN A 529 -13.27 44.16 -24.04
CA GLN A 529 -13.91 44.94 -25.12
C GLN A 529 -13.67 44.27 -26.49
N ALA A 530 -14.60 44.44 -27.43
CA ALA A 530 -14.83 43.72 -28.71
C ALA A 530 -13.63 43.29 -29.61
N ASP A 531 -12.37 43.59 -29.26
CA ASP A 531 -11.16 43.30 -30.03
C ASP A 531 -10.57 41.89 -29.83
N LYS A 532 -11.04 41.09 -28.86
CA LYS A 532 -10.53 39.70 -28.64
C LYS A 532 -11.62 38.67 -28.27
N PRO A 533 -12.55 38.35 -29.18
CA PRO A 533 -13.61 37.36 -28.94
C PRO A 533 -13.09 35.95 -28.63
N GLU A 534 -11.90 35.59 -29.15
CA GLU A 534 -11.27 34.29 -28.92
C GLU A 534 -10.86 34.08 -27.46
N ASP A 535 -10.45 35.13 -26.75
CA ASP A 535 -9.97 35.02 -25.36
C ASP A 535 -11.15 34.85 -24.39
N HIS A 536 -12.28 35.50 -24.67
CA HIS A 536 -13.54 35.27 -23.95
C HIS A 536 -14.06 33.84 -24.20
N ALA A 537 -14.06 33.36 -25.44
CA ALA A 537 -14.46 31.99 -25.75
C ALA A 537 -13.59 30.94 -25.03
N LYS A 538 -12.25 31.15 -24.97
CA LYS A 538 -11.33 30.30 -24.19
C LYS A 538 -11.60 30.35 -22.69
N PHE A 539 -12.00 31.50 -22.15
CA PHE A 539 -12.39 31.63 -20.74
C PHE A 539 -13.66 30.81 -20.45
N ILE A 540 -14.70 30.95 -21.28
CA ILE A 540 -15.94 30.17 -21.14
C ILE A 540 -15.68 28.67 -21.24
N HIS A 541 -14.82 28.23 -22.15
CA HIS A 541 -14.46 26.83 -22.27
C HIS A 541 -13.76 26.29 -21.00
N ARG A 542 -12.87 27.08 -20.39
CA ARG A 542 -12.23 26.73 -19.10
C ARG A 542 -13.25 26.65 -17.95
N CYS A 543 -14.17 27.62 -17.87
CA CYS A 543 -15.26 27.58 -16.89
C CYS A 543 -16.18 26.36 -17.09
N ASN A 544 -16.42 25.98 -18.34
CA ASN A 544 -17.22 24.80 -18.65
C ASN A 544 -16.53 23.50 -18.24
N ALA A 545 -15.23 23.37 -18.54
CA ALA A 545 -14.41 22.23 -18.11
C ALA A 545 -14.41 22.09 -16.59
N PHE A 546 -14.24 23.20 -15.87
CA PHE A 546 -14.37 23.26 -14.41
C PHE A 546 -15.73 22.75 -13.93
N PHE A 547 -16.83 23.26 -14.47
CA PHE A 547 -18.19 22.84 -14.08
C PHE A 547 -18.42 21.35 -14.35
N MET A 548 -17.96 20.85 -15.51
CA MET A 548 -18.02 19.43 -15.84
C MET A 548 -17.24 18.56 -14.87
N GLU A 549 -16.08 19.00 -14.39
CA GLU A 549 -15.32 18.27 -13.37
C GLU A 549 -16.05 18.24 -12.03
N ILE A 550 -16.63 19.36 -11.57
CA ILE A 550 -17.46 19.39 -10.35
C ILE A 550 -18.59 18.37 -10.42
N VAL A 551 -19.32 18.35 -11.53
CA VAL A 551 -20.43 17.42 -11.74
C VAL A 551 -19.92 15.97 -11.76
N SER A 552 -18.81 15.71 -12.45
CA SER A 552 -18.23 14.36 -12.53
C SER A 552 -17.74 13.86 -11.17
N VAL A 553 -17.13 14.72 -10.35
CA VAL A 553 -16.50 14.33 -9.08
C VAL A 553 -17.51 14.29 -7.93
N PHE A 554 -18.35 15.32 -7.77
CA PHE A 554 -19.19 15.46 -6.58
C PHE A 554 -20.66 15.07 -6.79
N CYS A 555 -21.19 15.17 -8.01
CA CYS A 555 -22.56 14.72 -8.29
C CYS A 555 -22.61 13.23 -8.62
N PHE A 556 -21.62 12.73 -9.38
CA PHE A 556 -21.61 11.35 -9.89
C PHE A 556 -20.40 10.51 -9.45
N GLY A 557 -19.34 11.13 -8.93
CA GLY A 557 -18.15 10.45 -8.44
C GLY A 557 -18.25 9.99 -6.98
N GLU A 558 -19.10 10.66 -6.19
CA GLU A 558 -19.55 10.20 -4.87
C GLU A 558 -20.75 9.24 -5.00
N ASP A 559 -21.29 8.81 -3.87
CA ASP A 559 -22.46 7.93 -3.82
C ASP A 559 -23.70 8.61 -4.42
N VAL A 560 -24.01 8.27 -5.69
CA VAL A 560 -25.16 8.79 -6.46
C VAL A 560 -26.49 8.63 -5.71
N ARG A 561 -26.58 7.76 -4.70
CA ARG A 561 -27.77 7.63 -3.84
C ARG A 561 -28.16 8.94 -3.13
N ASN A 562 -27.20 9.83 -2.90
CA ASN A 562 -27.40 11.07 -2.17
C ASN A 562 -27.79 12.25 -3.07
N LEU A 563 -27.70 12.09 -4.40
CA LEU A 563 -28.04 13.11 -5.38
C LEU A 563 -29.54 13.44 -5.32
N ASP A 564 -29.84 14.73 -5.14
CA ASP A 564 -31.21 15.23 -5.12
C ASP A 564 -31.83 15.14 -6.53
N PRO A 565 -33.06 14.64 -6.70
CA PRO A 565 -33.74 14.64 -7.99
C PRO A 565 -33.78 16.00 -8.68
N ASP A 566 -33.84 17.09 -7.92
CA ASP A 566 -33.84 18.45 -8.48
C ASP A 566 -32.49 18.84 -9.09
N VAL A 567 -31.37 18.31 -8.57
CA VAL A 567 -30.05 18.47 -9.18
C VAL A 567 -30.01 17.81 -10.55
N PHE A 568 -30.54 16.60 -10.66
CA PHE A 568 -30.59 15.92 -11.95
C PHE A 568 -31.37 16.73 -12.99
N GLU A 569 -32.48 17.34 -12.59
CA GLU A 569 -33.27 18.20 -13.48
C GLU A 569 -32.51 19.48 -13.88
N MET A 570 -31.76 20.08 -12.97
CA MET A 570 -30.88 21.21 -13.26
C MET A 570 -29.79 20.82 -14.28
N LEU A 571 -29.14 19.66 -14.11
CA LEU A 571 -28.11 19.16 -15.04
C LEU A 571 -28.71 18.83 -16.41
N MET A 572 -29.94 18.33 -16.47
CA MET A 572 -30.69 18.19 -17.72
C MET A 572 -30.98 19.55 -18.37
N GLY A 573 -31.25 20.59 -17.58
CA GLY A 573 -31.36 21.96 -18.06
C GLY A 573 -30.08 22.47 -18.74
N CYS A 574 -28.91 21.97 -18.32
CA CYS A 574 -27.61 22.33 -18.89
C CYS A 574 -27.36 21.75 -20.30
N VAL A 575 -28.21 20.83 -20.80
CA VAL A 575 -28.13 20.29 -22.17
C VAL A 575 -29.26 20.75 -23.08
N THR A 576 -30.29 21.41 -22.53
CA THR A 576 -31.44 21.93 -23.28
C THR A 576 -31.31 23.44 -23.53
N GLY A 577 -31.73 23.91 -24.70
CA GLY A 577 -31.70 25.33 -25.09
C GLY A 577 -32.73 26.19 -24.35
N SER A 578 -32.53 27.51 -24.37
CA SER A 578 -33.36 28.48 -23.65
C SER A 578 -34.64 28.91 -24.40
N GLN A 579 -34.74 28.67 -25.70
CA GLN A 579 -35.83 29.19 -26.55
C GLN A 579 -36.87 28.13 -26.93
N SER A 580 -36.52 26.85 -26.99
CA SER A 580 -37.47 25.76 -27.21
C SER A 580 -37.05 24.46 -26.53
N THR A 581 -38.01 23.58 -26.21
CA THR A 581 -37.76 22.25 -25.61
C THR A 581 -37.08 21.25 -26.56
N ARG A 582 -36.83 21.65 -27.82
CA ARG A 582 -36.19 20.83 -28.86
C ARG A 582 -34.78 21.29 -29.22
N GLU A 583 -34.37 22.47 -28.77
CA GLU A 583 -33.00 22.94 -28.92
C GLU A 583 -32.10 22.24 -27.90
N THR A 584 -30.94 21.78 -28.36
CA THR A 584 -29.90 21.21 -27.52
C THR A 584 -28.67 22.12 -27.54
N LYS A 585 -27.81 21.97 -26.54
CA LYS A 585 -26.51 22.61 -26.49
C LYS A 585 -25.45 21.66 -25.94
N GLU A 586 -24.19 22.03 -26.08
CA GLU A 586 -23.13 21.40 -25.30
C GLU A 586 -23.43 21.52 -23.81
N PHE A 587 -23.07 20.47 -23.04
CA PHE A 587 -23.29 20.48 -21.59
C PHE A 587 -22.58 21.68 -20.99
N SER A 588 -23.36 22.65 -20.50
CA SER A 588 -22.83 23.94 -20.07
C SER A 588 -23.78 24.68 -19.15
N PRO A 589 -23.27 25.34 -18.09
CA PRO A 589 -24.08 26.22 -17.24
C PRO A 589 -24.49 27.52 -17.96
N PHE A 590 -23.93 27.81 -19.15
CA PHE A 590 -24.18 29.07 -19.86
C PHE A 590 -25.38 28.93 -20.83
N PRO A 591 -26.44 29.77 -20.74
CA PRO A 591 -27.68 29.60 -21.52
C PRO A 591 -27.54 29.71 -23.06
N GLY A 592 -26.48 30.36 -23.57
CA GLY A 592 -26.26 30.61 -25.00
C GLY A 592 -24.98 29.99 -25.58
N PHE A 593 -24.31 29.11 -24.84
CA PHE A 593 -23.06 28.50 -25.30
C PHE A 593 -23.34 27.29 -26.21
N ALA A 594 -22.73 27.29 -27.40
CA ALA A 594 -22.75 26.19 -28.37
C ALA A 594 -24.14 25.55 -28.58
N THR A 595 -25.13 26.38 -28.94
CA THR A 595 -26.48 25.93 -29.26
C THR A 595 -26.53 25.25 -30.63
N ASP A 596 -27.16 24.09 -30.68
CA ASP A 596 -27.30 23.31 -31.90
C ASP A 596 -28.55 23.74 -32.67
N SER A 597 -28.44 23.91 -33.98
CA SER A 597 -29.58 24.12 -34.87
C SER A 597 -30.44 22.86 -35.07
N SER A 598 -29.95 21.70 -34.63
CA SER A 598 -30.60 20.39 -34.69
C SER A 598 -30.38 19.63 -33.38
N PRO A 599 -31.33 18.82 -32.89
CA PRO A 599 -31.17 18.13 -31.61
C PRO A 599 -30.01 17.12 -31.65
N VAL A 600 -29.01 17.33 -30.81
CA VAL A 600 -27.85 16.45 -30.63
C VAL A 600 -27.82 15.93 -29.19
N VAL A 601 -27.84 14.60 -29.04
CA VAL A 601 -27.70 13.93 -27.74
C VAL A 601 -26.23 13.60 -27.52
N ARG A 602 -25.64 14.15 -26.45
CA ARG A 602 -24.23 13.93 -26.08
C ARG A 602 -24.10 12.93 -24.94
N SER A 603 -22.96 12.24 -24.87
CA SER A 603 -22.77 11.11 -23.95
C SER A 603 -22.31 11.47 -22.54
N PHE A 604 -21.97 12.73 -22.23
CA PHE A 604 -21.36 13.08 -20.94
C PHE A 604 -22.21 12.65 -19.73
N LEU A 605 -23.43 13.21 -19.57
CA LEU A 605 -24.33 12.83 -18.47
C LEU A 605 -24.70 11.34 -18.51
N LEU A 606 -24.87 10.79 -19.71
CA LEU A 606 -25.17 9.38 -19.91
C LEU A 606 -24.06 8.46 -19.37
N GLN A 607 -22.79 8.81 -19.63
CA GLN A 607 -21.63 8.09 -19.09
C GLN A 607 -21.56 8.20 -17.56
N GLN A 608 -21.85 9.37 -17.00
CA GLN A 608 -21.86 9.55 -15.54
C GLN A 608 -22.91 8.66 -14.88
N LEU A 609 -24.13 8.57 -15.44
CA LEU A 609 -25.21 7.73 -14.91
C LEU A 609 -24.92 6.24 -15.03
N ILE A 610 -24.39 5.80 -16.17
CA ILE A 610 -24.12 4.38 -16.47
C ILE A 610 -22.98 3.81 -15.61
N ASN A 611 -22.03 4.66 -15.19
CA ASN A 611 -20.94 4.23 -14.33
C ASN A 611 -21.37 3.96 -12.88
N SER A 612 -22.62 4.28 -12.52
CA SER A 612 -23.20 3.97 -11.21
C SER A 612 -24.03 2.69 -11.26
N SER A 613 -23.80 1.79 -10.31
CA SER A 613 -24.56 0.53 -10.18
C SER A 613 -25.85 0.68 -9.36
N ASP A 614 -26.24 1.91 -9.02
CA ASP A 614 -27.32 2.19 -8.07
C ASP A 614 -28.72 2.24 -8.72
N GLU A 615 -29.74 1.83 -7.95
CA GLU A 615 -31.12 1.79 -8.42
C GLU A 615 -31.73 3.19 -8.65
N LYS A 616 -31.28 4.22 -7.91
CA LYS A 616 -31.65 5.62 -8.21
C LYS A 616 -30.97 6.10 -9.49
N ALA A 617 -29.72 5.72 -9.73
CA ALA A 617 -29.01 6.06 -10.96
C ALA A 617 -29.73 5.49 -12.19
N LYS A 618 -30.31 4.28 -12.10
CA LYS A 618 -31.17 3.72 -13.15
C LYS A 618 -32.42 4.56 -13.42
N LYS A 619 -33.11 5.03 -12.39
CA LYS A 619 -34.27 5.94 -12.56
C LYS A 619 -33.90 7.25 -13.26
N HIS A 620 -32.73 7.80 -12.93
CA HIS A 620 -32.21 8.98 -13.61
C HIS A 620 -31.84 8.69 -15.07
N LEU A 621 -31.28 7.51 -15.35
CA LEU A 621 -30.98 7.05 -16.71
C LEU A 621 -32.26 6.84 -17.55
N GLU A 622 -33.31 6.22 -16.99
CA GLU A 622 -34.63 6.09 -17.62
C GLU A 622 -35.19 7.48 -17.98
N ARG A 623 -35.13 8.41 -17.03
CA ARG A 623 -35.58 9.80 -17.23
C ARG A 623 -34.74 10.54 -18.29
N PHE A 624 -33.44 10.32 -18.34
CA PHE A 624 -32.56 10.86 -19.39
C PHE A 624 -32.99 10.36 -20.77
N LEU A 625 -33.15 9.04 -20.93
CA LEU A 625 -33.51 8.43 -22.20
C LEU A 625 -34.91 8.86 -22.65
N TYR A 626 -35.88 8.92 -21.74
CA TYR A 626 -37.22 9.42 -22.03
C TYR A 626 -37.19 10.86 -22.58
N LYS A 627 -36.44 11.76 -21.93
CA LYS A 627 -36.27 13.14 -22.41
C LYS A 627 -35.55 13.20 -23.77
N ALA A 628 -34.51 12.39 -23.97
CA ALA A 628 -33.75 12.33 -25.22
C ALA A 628 -34.62 11.84 -26.41
N GLN A 629 -35.55 10.92 -26.16
CA GLN A 629 -36.54 10.47 -27.16
C GLN A 629 -37.53 11.59 -27.50
N GLY A 630 -37.94 12.38 -26.51
CA GLY A 630 -38.86 13.50 -26.72
C GLY A 630 -38.32 14.64 -27.59
N LEU A 631 -37.02 14.67 -27.88
CA LEU A 631 -36.38 15.71 -28.70
C LEU A 631 -36.77 15.62 -30.20
N SER A 632 -36.91 14.40 -30.73
CA SER A 632 -37.30 14.15 -32.12
C SER A 632 -38.02 12.82 -32.26
N SER A 633 -39.10 12.80 -33.04
CA SER A 633 -39.89 11.61 -33.35
C SER A 633 -39.35 10.81 -34.55
N GLU A 634 -38.20 11.19 -35.10
CA GLU A 634 -37.60 10.50 -36.26
C GLU A 634 -36.94 9.17 -35.84
N MET A 635 -37.22 8.09 -36.57
CA MET A 635 -36.64 6.76 -36.28
C MET A 635 -35.09 6.74 -36.28
N PRO A 636 -34.38 7.45 -37.20
CA PRO A 636 -32.93 7.55 -37.13
C PRO A 636 -32.41 8.18 -35.83
N HIS A 637 -33.12 9.18 -35.29
CA HIS A 637 -32.77 9.82 -34.01
C HIS A 637 -32.88 8.83 -32.86
N LEU A 638 -34.01 8.12 -32.78
CA LEU A 638 -34.24 7.10 -31.75
C LEU A 638 -33.14 6.03 -31.76
N LEU A 639 -32.83 5.49 -32.94
CA LEU A 639 -31.78 4.47 -33.10
C LEU A 639 -30.39 4.99 -32.67
N ASN A 640 -30.07 6.24 -32.96
CA ASN A 640 -28.81 6.86 -32.53
C ASN A 640 -28.74 7.02 -31.02
N VAL A 641 -29.84 7.41 -30.36
CA VAL A 641 -29.92 7.48 -28.89
C VAL A 641 -29.73 6.10 -28.25
N CYS A 642 -30.40 5.07 -28.78
CA CYS A 642 -30.21 3.69 -28.32
C CYS A 642 -28.76 3.23 -28.50
N LEU A 643 -28.17 3.49 -29.66
CA LEU A 643 -26.81 3.09 -29.98
C LEU A 643 -25.81 3.77 -29.04
N LEU A 644 -25.99 5.06 -28.77
CA LEU A 644 -25.15 5.81 -27.84
C LEU A 644 -25.23 5.23 -26.42
N ALA A 645 -26.43 4.93 -25.94
CA ALA A 645 -26.65 4.31 -24.63
C ALA A 645 -25.99 2.92 -24.53
N VAL A 646 -26.20 2.07 -25.54
CA VAL A 646 -25.57 0.75 -25.62
C VAL A 646 -24.04 0.87 -25.62
N GLN A 647 -23.47 1.78 -26.40
CA GLN A 647 -22.01 1.99 -26.44
C GLN A 647 -21.44 2.44 -25.08
N CYS A 648 -22.14 3.33 -24.37
CA CYS A 648 -21.73 3.74 -23.03
C CYS A 648 -21.82 2.56 -22.03
N MET A 649 -22.87 1.73 -22.10
CA MET A 649 -23.01 0.53 -21.27
C MET A 649 -21.96 -0.55 -21.62
N GLU A 650 -21.58 -0.69 -22.89
CA GLU A 650 -20.48 -1.55 -23.33
C GLU A 650 -19.15 -1.11 -22.72
N ASN A 651 -18.88 0.20 -22.66
CA ASN A 651 -17.69 0.74 -22.00
C ASN A 651 -17.65 0.40 -20.50
N SER A 652 -18.80 0.42 -19.81
CA SER A 652 -18.91 0.00 -18.41
C SER A 652 -18.61 -1.50 -18.24
N CYS A 653 -19.09 -2.34 -19.16
CA CYS A 653 -18.73 -3.77 -19.20
C CYS A 653 -17.22 -3.96 -19.42
N ALA A 654 -16.61 -3.22 -20.34
CA ALA A 654 -15.17 -3.27 -20.60
C ALA A 654 -14.34 -2.82 -19.39
N SER A 655 -14.77 -1.76 -18.68
CA SER A 655 -14.17 -1.31 -17.43
C SER A 655 -14.21 -2.39 -16.35
N THR A 656 -15.33 -3.12 -16.25
CA THR A 656 -15.46 -4.27 -15.35
C THR A 656 -14.47 -5.36 -15.71
N LEU A 657 -14.38 -5.74 -16.99
CA LEU A 657 -13.43 -6.77 -17.46
C LEU A 657 -11.96 -6.37 -17.23
N ALA A 658 -11.61 -5.09 -17.38
CA ALA A 658 -10.27 -4.59 -17.14
C ALA A 658 -9.81 -4.80 -15.68
N LYS A 659 -10.73 -4.74 -14.70
CA LYS A 659 -10.43 -5.04 -13.29
C LYS A 659 -9.99 -6.50 -13.08
N PHE A 660 -10.43 -7.42 -13.94
CA PHE A 660 -10.08 -8.84 -13.88
C PHE A 660 -8.95 -9.22 -14.85
N ALA A 661 -8.32 -8.27 -15.54
CA ALA A 661 -7.29 -8.55 -16.55
C ALA A 661 -6.00 -9.17 -15.98
N ASN A 662 -5.72 -8.97 -14.69
CA ASN A 662 -4.54 -9.54 -13.99
C ASN A 662 -4.83 -10.90 -13.31
N LEU A 663 -6.05 -11.43 -13.44
CA LEU A 663 -6.45 -12.71 -12.86
C LEU A 663 -6.30 -13.84 -13.88
N GLU A 664 -6.42 -15.08 -13.41
CA GLU A 664 -6.31 -16.26 -14.27
C GLU A 664 -7.39 -16.26 -15.37
N LEU A 665 -7.04 -16.80 -16.55
CA LEU A 665 -7.85 -16.78 -17.77
C LEU A 665 -9.29 -17.32 -17.56
N HIS A 666 -9.45 -18.39 -16.77
CA HIS A 666 -10.77 -18.98 -16.48
C HIS A 666 -11.70 -18.01 -15.73
N ILE A 667 -11.17 -17.16 -14.83
CA ILE A 667 -11.94 -16.15 -14.08
C ILE A 667 -12.47 -15.07 -15.03
N SER A 668 -11.67 -14.70 -16.04
CA SER A 668 -12.08 -13.76 -17.08
C SER A 668 -13.23 -14.34 -17.92
N ILE A 669 -13.12 -15.61 -18.34
CA ILE A 669 -14.14 -16.31 -19.11
C ILE A 669 -15.46 -16.44 -18.32
N ASP A 670 -15.39 -16.82 -17.05
CA ASP A 670 -16.57 -16.93 -16.17
C ASP A 670 -17.28 -15.58 -15.98
N THR A 671 -16.51 -14.49 -15.91
CA THR A 671 -17.08 -13.14 -15.81
C THR A 671 -17.83 -12.75 -17.10
N VAL A 672 -17.27 -13.07 -18.27
CA VAL A 672 -17.93 -12.88 -19.56
C VAL A 672 -19.19 -13.76 -19.69
N ASN A 673 -19.14 -14.99 -19.20
CA ASN A 673 -20.30 -15.90 -19.20
C ASN A 673 -21.44 -15.35 -18.34
N ARG A 674 -21.13 -14.78 -17.17
CA ARG A 674 -22.13 -14.13 -16.31
C ARG A 674 -22.89 -13.01 -17.04
N PHE A 675 -22.20 -12.17 -17.81
CA PHE A 675 -22.87 -11.16 -18.63
C PHE A 675 -23.81 -11.78 -19.68
N CYS A 676 -23.43 -12.92 -20.26
CA CYS A 676 -24.28 -13.65 -21.19
C CYS A 676 -25.54 -14.18 -20.52
N GLN A 677 -25.39 -14.78 -19.33
CA GLN A 677 -26.48 -15.31 -18.52
C GLN A 677 -27.47 -14.22 -18.08
N ASP A 678 -26.96 -13.04 -17.73
CA ASP A 678 -27.79 -11.88 -17.39
C ASP A 678 -28.63 -11.40 -18.59
N ALA A 679 -28.06 -11.43 -19.80
CA ALA A 679 -28.72 -10.93 -21.01
C ALA A 679 -29.75 -11.93 -21.59
N LEU A 680 -29.49 -13.23 -21.48
CA LEU A 680 -30.26 -14.30 -22.15
C LEU A 680 -31.78 -14.23 -21.88
N PRO A 681 -32.28 -14.07 -20.63
CA PRO A 681 -33.72 -14.04 -20.34
C PRO A 681 -34.47 -12.88 -21.01
N ILE A 682 -33.77 -11.80 -21.36
CA ILE A 682 -34.35 -10.68 -22.07
C ILE A 682 -34.53 -11.06 -23.55
N PHE A 683 -33.51 -11.62 -24.20
CA PHE A 683 -33.57 -12.03 -25.61
C PHE A 683 -34.55 -13.18 -25.90
N GLU A 684 -34.95 -13.95 -24.89
CA GLU A 684 -36.00 -14.98 -24.99
C GLU A 684 -37.43 -14.41 -24.97
N LYS A 685 -37.63 -13.14 -24.58
CA LYS A 685 -38.95 -12.49 -24.57
C LYS A 685 -39.34 -11.98 -25.96
N ASP A 686 -40.63 -12.05 -26.28
CA ASP A 686 -41.21 -11.47 -27.51
C ASP A 686 -41.45 -9.95 -27.34
N PHE A 687 -40.64 -9.12 -28.02
CA PHE A 687 -40.73 -7.65 -27.96
C PHE A 687 -41.64 -7.01 -29.03
N THR A 688 -42.46 -7.79 -29.74
CA THR A 688 -43.26 -7.31 -30.88
C THR A 688 -44.39 -6.33 -30.53
N SER A 689 -44.54 -5.93 -29.26
CA SER A 689 -45.66 -5.10 -28.77
C SER A 689 -45.28 -3.94 -27.85
N SER A 690 -43.98 -3.61 -27.68
CA SER A 690 -43.55 -2.52 -26.79
C SER A 690 -42.91 -1.38 -27.57
N ASP A 691 -43.55 -0.22 -27.58
CA ASP A 691 -43.04 1.02 -28.20
C ASP A 691 -42.08 1.80 -27.28
N GLU A 692 -41.90 1.36 -26.03
CA GLU A 692 -41.08 2.08 -25.03
C GLU A 692 -39.63 1.55 -24.96
N LEU A 693 -38.68 2.48 -24.93
CA LEU A 693 -37.26 2.20 -24.71
C LEU A 693 -37.01 1.87 -23.24
N ASP A 694 -36.65 0.63 -22.96
CA ASP A 694 -36.37 0.16 -21.61
C ASP A 694 -34.86 0.05 -21.36
N VAL A 695 -34.39 0.57 -20.21
CA VAL A 695 -32.97 0.54 -19.81
C VAL A 695 -32.48 -0.90 -19.67
N VAL A 696 -33.31 -1.79 -19.12
CA VAL A 696 -32.94 -3.20 -18.92
C VAL A 696 -32.69 -3.88 -20.26
N SER A 697 -33.50 -3.55 -21.27
CA SER A 697 -33.34 -4.05 -22.63
C SER A 697 -32.05 -3.54 -23.31
N LEU A 698 -31.70 -2.26 -23.13
CA LEU A 698 -30.44 -1.69 -23.64
C LEU A 698 -29.21 -2.28 -22.93
N GLU A 699 -29.29 -2.50 -21.62
CA GLU A 699 -28.23 -3.12 -20.82
C GLU A 699 -28.00 -4.57 -21.26
N ALA A 700 -29.07 -5.33 -21.49
CA ALA A 700 -28.98 -6.69 -22.03
C ALA A 700 -28.32 -6.70 -23.42
N ILE A 701 -28.65 -5.75 -24.30
CA ILE A 701 -28.01 -5.61 -25.62
C ILE A 701 -26.51 -5.31 -25.46
N ALA A 702 -26.13 -4.41 -24.55
CA ALA A 702 -24.74 -4.07 -24.30
C ALA A 702 -23.95 -5.27 -23.73
N LYS A 703 -24.51 -5.98 -22.74
CA LYS A 703 -23.94 -7.22 -22.19
C LYS A 703 -23.78 -8.28 -23.27
N ALA A 704 -24.82 -8.53 -24.07
CA ALA A 704 -24.77 -9.48 -25.19
C ALA A 704 -23.65 -9.12 -26.19
N ARG A 705 -23.55 -7.86 -26.60
CA ARG A 705 -22.52 -7.43 -27.56
C ARG A 705 -21.11 -7.51 -26.97
N CYS A 706 -20.93 -7.14 -25.70
CA CYS A 706 -19.68 -7.32 -24.97
C CYS A 706 -19.27 -8.80 -24.93
N THR A 707 -20.19 -9.68 -24.52
CA THR A 707 -20.00 -11.13 -24.50
C THR A 707 -19.62 -11.66 -25.87
N LEU A 708 -20.37 -11.35 -26.93
CA LEU A 708 -20.09 -11.83 -28.28
C LEU A 708 -18.74 -11.30 -28.81
N GLY A 709 -18.37 -10.07 -28.46
CA GLY A 709 -17.08 -9.48 -28.79
C GLY A 709 -15.90 -10.20 -28.14
N MET A 710 -16.01 -10.53 -26.85
CA MET A 710 -14.98 -11.30 -26.12
C MET A 710 -14.98 -12.77 -26.54
N THR A 711 -16.14 -13.35 -26.78
CA THR A 711 -16.28 -14.74 -27.26
C THR A 711 -15.62 -14.91 -28.62
N ALA A 712 -15.74 -13.94 -29.54
CA ALA A 712 -15.00 -13.96 -30.80
C ALA A 712 -13.48 -14.04 -30.59
N GLU A 713 -12.95 -13.35 -29.58
CA GLU A 713 -11.53 -13.44 -29.23
C GLU A 713 -11.17 -14.80 -28.64
N PHE A 714 -11.96 -15.31 -27.70
CA PHE A 714 -11.71 -16.60 -27.06
C PHE A 714 -11.80 -17.76 -28.04
N LEU A 715 -12.79 -17.75 -28.93
CA LEU A 715 -12.97 -18.75 -30.00
C LEU A 715 -11.77 -18.82 -30.93
N TYR A 716 -11.25 -17.67 -31.36
CA TYR A 716 -10.13 -17.65 -32.29
C TYR A 716 -8.82 -18.04 -31.58
N LYS A 717 -8.56 -17.49 -30.39
CA LYS A 717 -7.35 -17.80 -29.62
C LYS A 717 -7.31 -19.25 -29.16
N SER A 718 -8.44 -19.85 -28.77
CA SER A 718 -8.46 -21.27 -28.40
C SER A 718 -8.14 -22.21 -29.57
N CYS A 719 -8.34 -21.77 -30.82
CA CYS A 719 -8.05 -22.56 -32.01
C CYS A 719 -6.63 -22.36 -32.57
N VAL A 720 -5.99 -21.21 -32.31
CA VAL A 720 -4.76 -20.78 -33.01
C VAL A 720 -3.60 -20.47 -32.05
N SER A 721 -3.85 -20.23 -30.76
CA SER A 721 -2.82 -19.84 -29.80
C SER A 721 -2.07 -21.04 -29.24
N ASP A 722 -0.73 -20.98 -29.22
CA ASP A 722 0.14 -21.98 -28.58
C ASP A 722 0.30 -21.79 -27.05
N ASP A 723 -0.60 -21.02 -26.41
CA ASP A 723 -0.50 -20.70 -24.98
C ASP A 723 -1.11 -21.84 -24.14
N GLU A 724 -0.29 -22.44 -23.27
CA GLU A 724 -0.67 -23.57 -22.40
C GLU A 724 -1.88 -23.25 -21.51
N ASN A 725 -2.17 -21.97 -21.23
CA ASN A 725 -3.33 -21.58 -20.43
C ASN A 725 -4.67 -21.98 -21.06
N TRP A 726 -4.75 -22.11 -22.39
CA TRP A 726 -5.95 -22.57 -23.09
C TRP A 726 -6.20 -24.08 -22.94
N GLY A 727 -5.14 -24.86 -22.64
CA GLY A 727 -5.21 -26.30 -22.44
C GLY A 727 -5.51 -26.74 -21.00
N LYS A 728 -5.57 -25.79 -20.04
CA LYS A 728 -5.93 -26.09 -18.64
C LYS A 728 -7.38 -26.55 -18.53
N GLU A 729 -7.64 -27.52 -17.65
CA GLU A 729 -8.97 -28.12 -17.50
C GLU A 729 -10.00 -27.10 -17.00
N GLU A 730 -9.61 -26.20 -16.10
CA GLU A 730 -10.47 -25.12 -15.59
C GLU A 730 -10.87 -24.16 -16.72
N THR A 731 -9.92 -23.79 -17.59
CA THR A 731 -10.18 -22.93 -18.76
C THR A 731 -11.12 -23.61 -19.75
N ARG A 732 -10.88 -24.90 -20.05
CA ARG A 732 -11.70 -25.68 -20.99
C ARG A 732 -13.14 -25.81 -20.51
N LYS A 733 -13.33 -26.04 -19.22
CA LYS A 733 -14.67 -26.08 -18.59
C LYS A 733 -15.36 -24.72 -18.70
N ALA A 734 -14.68 -23.63 -18.33
CA ALA A 734 -15.23 -22.28 -18.42
C ALA A 734 -15.62 -21.90 -19.87
N LEU A 735 -14.80 -22.29 -20.86
CA LEU A 735 -15.12 -22.10 -22.29
C LEU A 735 -16.36 -22.89 -22.72
N GLY A 736 -16.48 -24.15 -22.29
CA GLY A 736 -17.66 -24.96 -22.58
C GLY A 736 -18.95 -24.32 -22.05
N ASP A 737 -18.93 -23.86 -20.80
CA ASP A 737 -20.06 -23.19 -20.17
C ASP A 737 -20.41 -21.85 -20.86
N LEU A 738 -19.40 -21.08 -21.27
CA LEU A 738 -19.60 -19.86 -22.06
C LEU A 738 -20.21 -20.16 -23.44
N PHE A 739 -19.66 -21.12 -24.17
CA PHE A 739 -20.12 -21.44 -25.53
C PHE A 739 -21.55 -21.99 -25.54
N ALA A 740 -21.92 -22.82 -24.56
CA ALA A 740 -23.30 -23.27 -24.42
C ALA A 740 -24.28 -22.09 -24.23
N THR A 741 -23.90 -21.12 -23.39
CA THR A 741 -24.73 -19.93 -23.12
C THR A 741 -24.79 -19.00 -24.34
N VAL A 742 -23.67 -18.80 -25.05
CA VAL A 742 -23.63 -17.98 -26.26
C VAL A 742 -24.39 -18.64 -27.42
N GLN A 743 -24.34 -19.97 -27.53
CA GLN A 743 -25.11 -20.73 -28.50
C GLN A 743 -26.61 -20.57 -28.25
N ALA A 744 -27.04 -20.65 -26.98
CA ALA A 744 -28.42 -20.32 -26.60
C ALA A 744 -28.77 -18.89 -27.05
N LEU A 745 -27.96 -17.89 -26.70
CA LEU A 745 -28.18 -16.49 -27.10
C LEU A 745 -28.29 -16.30 -28.63
N CYS A 746 -27.48 -17.03 -29.41
CA CYS A 746 -27.49 -16.97 -30.87
C CYS A 746 -28.68 -17.68 -31.52
N THR A 747 -29.31 -18.61 -30.79
CA THR A 747 -30.45 -19.41 -31.25
C THR A 747 -31.79 -18.95 -30.68
N SER A 748 -31.79 -18.17 -29.59
CA SER A 748 -32.96 -17.59 -28.92
C SER A 748 -33.67 -16.54 -29.77
N GLY A 749 -35.01 -16.53 -29.68
CA GLY A 749 -35.89 -15.55 -30.34
C GLY A 749 -36.02 -15.72 -31.87
N ARG A 750 -36.71 -14.77 -32.51
CA ARG A 750 -36.90 -14.73 -33.99
C ARG A 750 -35.78 -14.01 -34.75
N SER A 751 -34.82 -13.41 -34.04
CA SER A 751 -33.78 -12.55 -34.62
C SER A 751 -32.44 -13.28 -34.70
N ARG A 752 -31.82 -13.31 -35.89
CA ARG A 752 -30.47 -13.88 -36.10
C ARG A 752 -29.35 -12.88 -35.85
N SER A 753 -29.67 -11.69 -35.37
CA SER A 753 -28.72 -10.59 -35.16
C SER A 753 -27.54 -10.95 -34.23
N PRO A 754 -27.70 -11.68 -33.11
CA PRO A 754 -26.57 -12.05 -32.24
C PRO A 754 -25.53 -12.94 -32.96
N ALA A 755 -25.99 -13.97 -33.69
CA ALA A 755 -25.12 -14.85 -34.47
C ALA A 755 -24.35 -14.09 -35.57
N VAL A 756 -25.06 -13.21 -36.30
CA VAL A 756 -24.43 -12.36 -37.33
C VAL A 756 -23.44 -11.38 -36.69
N PHE A 757 -23.73 -10.86 -35.51
CA PHE A 757 -22.82 -9.96 -34.79
C PHE A 757 -21.54 -10.68 -34.36
N LEU A 758 -21.62 -11.91 -33.84
CA LEU A 758 -20.45 -12.73 -33.49
C LEU A 758 -19.53 -12.96 -34.69
N LEU A 759 -20.10 -13.36 -35.83
CA LEU A 759 -19.34 -13.54 -37.08
C LEU A 759 -18.69 -12.23 -37.54
N LYS A 760 -19.41 -11.11 -37.45
CA LYS A 760 -18.85 -9.78 -37.75
C LYS A 760 -17.69 -9.42 -36.82
N GLN A 761 -17.75 -9.76 -35.54
CA GLN A 761 -16.64 -9.49 -34.61
C GLN A 761 -15.41 -10.35 -34.91
N LEU A 762 -15.60 -11.63 -35.25
CA LEU A 762 -14.52 -12.52 -35.71
C LEU A 762 -13.82 -11.92 -36.94
N VAL A 763 -14.58 -11.59 -37.99
CA VAL A 763 -14.02 -11.02 -39.22
C VAL A 763 -13.39 -9.66 -39.00
N LYS A 764 -13.98 -8.80 -38.16
CA LYS A 764 -13.43 -7.48 -37.83
C LYS A 764 -12.07 -7.59 -37.14
N ARG A 765 -11.88 -8.57 -36.27
CA ARG A 765 -10.64 -8.75 -35.48
C ARG A 765 -9.56 -9.55 -36.22
N TYR A 766 -9.95 -10.59 -36.96
CA TYR A 766 -9.02 -11.59 -37.50
C TYR A 766 -9.16 -11.84 -39.01
N GLY A 767 -10.05 -11.12 -39.70
CA GLY A 767 -10.26 -11.22 -41.14
C GLY A 767 -11.19 -12.37 -41.56
N GLY A 768 -11.55 -12.46 -42.85
CA GLY A 768 -12.55 -13.41 -43.36
C GLY A 768 -12.21 -14.90 -43.11
N ASN A 769 -10.93 -15.26 -43.13
CA ASN A 769 -10.47 -16.63 -42.91
C ASN A 769 -10.70 -17.13 -41.47
N SER A 770 -10.90 -16.23 -40.51
CA SER A 770 -11.11 -16.61 -39.12
C SER A 770 -12.37 -17.46 -38.91
N ILE A 771 -13.40 -17.25 -39.73
CA ILE A 771 -14.62 -18.06 -39.68
C ILE A 771 -14.29 -19.51 -40.05
N VAL A 772 -13.53 -19.70 -41.14
CA VAL A 772 -13.11 -21.02 -41.63
C VAL A 772 -12.24 -21.73 -40.58
N THR A 773 -11.27 -21.03 -40.00
CA THR A 773 -10.38 -21.57 -38.97
C THR A 773 -11.15 -22.05 -37.74
N VAL A 774 -12.13 -21.28 -37.26
CA VAL A 774 -12.93 -21.67 -36.08
C VAL A 774 -13.93 -22.78 -36.43
N SER A 775 -14.51 -22.77 -37.63
CA SER A 775 -15.48 -23.79 -38.06
C SER A 775 -14.87 -25.15 -38.38
N GLN A 776 -13.53 -25.25 -38.48
CA GLN A 776 -12.82 -26.53 -38.64
C GLN A 776 -12.90 -27.40 -37.38
N ASN A 777 -13.20 -26.82 -36.22
CA ASN A 777 -13.43 -27.55 -34.99
C ASN A 777 -14.89 -28.03 -34.92
N GLU A 778 -15.12 -29.35 -34.84
CA GLU A 778 -16.45 -29.97 -34.84
C GLU A 778 -17.34 -29.46 -33.68
N GLU A 779 -16.76 -29.19 -32.51
CA GLU A 779 -17.46 -28.68 -31.32
C GLU A 779 -18.00 -27.24 -31.51
N LEU A 780 -17.47 -26.51 -32.50
CA LEU A 780 -17.76 -25.10 -32.78
C LEU A 780 -18.56 -24.90 -34.08
N SER A 781 -19.06 -25.99 -34.68
CA SER A 781 -19.82 -25.99 -35.93
C SER A 781 -21.13 -25.18 -35.89
N TRP A 782 -21.66 -24.92 -34.68
CA TRP A 782 -22.87 -24.12 -34.46
C TRP A 782 -22.71 -22.62 -34.75
N ILE A 783 -21.48 -22.11 -34.82
CA ILE A 783 -21.19 -20.67 -34.94
C ILE A 783 -21.61 -20.12 -36.31
N VAL A 784 -21.54 -20.94 -37.36
CA VAL A 784 -22.02 -20.59 -38.70
C VAL A 784 -23.46 -21.09 -38.82
N PRO A 785 -24.47 -20.22 -38.93
CA PRO A 785 -25.86 -20.65 -39.10
C PRO A 785 -25.99 -21.56 -40.32
N ALA A 786 -26.83 -22.61 -40.22
CA ALA A 786 -27.00 -23.64 -41.26
C ALA A 786 -27.35 -23.10 -42.67
N GLU A 787 -27.89 -21.90 -42.74
CA GLU A 787 -28.22 -21.18 -43.98
C GLU A 787 -26.97 -20.67 -44.74
N PHE A 788 -25.88 -20.38 -44.02
CA PHE A 788 -24.61 -19.89 -44.59
C PHE A 788 -23.60 -21.01 -44.88
N GLN A 789 -23.86 -22.23 -44.42
CA GLN A 789 -23.00 -23.41 -44.67
C GLN A 789 -23.04 -23.90 -46.13
N ARG A 790 -23.96 -23.41 -46.98
CA ARG A 790 -24.19 -23.92 -48.36
C ARG A 790 -23.40 -23.23 -49.48
N ARG A 791 -22.31 -22.52 -49.19
CA ARG A 791 -21.38 -22.05 -50.23
C ARG A 791 -19.95 -22.43 -49.87
N GLU A 792 -19.64 -23.71 -50.00
CA GLU A 792 -18.27 -24.13 -50.31
C GLU A 792 -18.00 -23.74 -51.77
N ASP A 793 -17.71 -22.47 -52.02
CA ASP A 793 -16.86 -22.14 -53.18
C ASP A 793 -15.43 -22.09 -52.66
N GLU A 794 -14.60 -22.97 -53.21
CA GLU A 794 -13.17 -23.08 -52.96
C GLU A 794 -12.53 -21.69 -52.91
N GLY A 795 -12.00 -21.32 -51.74
CA GLY A 795 -10.99 -20.26 -51.57
C GLY A 795 -11.20 -18.98 -52.40
N ILE A 796 -12.34 -18.28 -52.25
CA ILE A 796 -12.44 -16.90 -52.74
C ILE A 796 -11.53 -16.03 -51.86
N THR A 797 -10.27 -15.92 -52.27
CA THR A 797 -9.36 -14.90 -51.74
C THR A 797 -9.92 -13.55 -52.14
N LEU A 798 -10.27 -12.73 -51.14
CA LEU A 798 -10.71 -11.35 -51.36
C LEU A 798 -9.63 -10.63 -52.18
N ASP A 799 -9.98 -10.24 -53.41
CA ASP A 799 -9.06 -9.53 -54.28
C ASP A 799 -8.87 -8.09 -53.78
N ARG A 800 -7.80 -7.90 -52.99
CA ARG A 800 -7.45 -6.62 -52.39
C ARG A 800 -7.00 -5.59 -53.42
N PHE A 801 -6.65 -6.00 -54.64
CA PHE A 801 -6.23 -5.09 -55.70
C PHE A 801 -7.42 -4.40 -56.39
N LEU A 802 -8.66 -4.76 -56.05
CA LEU A 802 -9.86 -3.98 -56.42
C LEU A 802 -9.81 -2.52 -55.96
N VAL A 803 -8.89 -2.14 -55.07
CA VAL A 803 -8.59 -0.73 -54.72
C VAL A 803 -8.17 0.10 -55.94
N TYR A 804 -7.57 -0.51 -56.96
CA TYR A 804 -7.21 0.15 -58.22
C TYR A 804 -8.40 0.39 -59.15
N GLY A 805 -9.61 0.04 -58.71
CA GLY A 805 -10.86 0.36 -59.39
C GLY A 805 -11.14 -0.51 -60.61
N GLU A 806 -12.02 -0.01 -61.48
CA GLU A 806 -12.57 -0.78 -62.60
C GLU A 806 -11.51 -1.19 -63.63
N ARG A 807 -10.47 -0.37 -63.83
CA ARG A 807 -9.37 -0.66 -64.78
C ARG A 807 -8.59 -1.91 -64.42
N TYR A 808 -8.23 -2.06 -63.14
CA TYR A 808 -7.60 -3.28 -62.67
C TYR A 808 -8.55 -4.48 -62.81
N ARG A 809 -9.84 -4.30 -62.52
CA ARG A 809 -10.84 -5.36 -62.68
C ARG A 809 -10.94 -5.82 -64.13
N GLU A 810 -10.96 -4.89 -65.09
CA GLU A 810 -11.01 -5.18 -66.52
C GLU A 810 -9.78 -5.97 -66.99
N VAL A 811 -8.57 -5.55 -66.59
CA VAL A 811 -7.34 -6.28 -66.93
C VAL A 811 -7.30 -7.64 -66.26
N ARG A 812 -7.65 -7.73 -64.98
CA ARG A 812 -7.68 -9.00 -64.25
C ARG A 812 -8.67 -9.97 -64.89
N ASP A 813 -9.87 -9.50 -65.22
CA ASP A 813 -10.91 -10.34 -65.82
C ASP A 813 -10.52 -10.76 -67.24
N SER A 814 -9.89 -9.86 -68.02
CA SER A 814 -9.37 -10.18 -69.35
C SER A 814 -8.17 -11.13 -69.29
N LEU A 815 -7.31 -11.00 -68.27
CA LEU A 815 -6.22 -11.92 -68.01
C LEU A 815 -6.73 -13.30 -67.62
N ALA A 816 -7.73 -13.37 -66.73
CA ALA A 816 -8.36 -14.62 -66.35
C ALA A 816 -9.04 -15.30 -67.57
N ARG A 817 -9.75 -14.53 -68.41
CA ARG A 817 -10.33 -15.05 -69.66
C ARG A 817 -9.28 -15.52 -70.65
N ALA A 818 -8.16 -14.79 -70.79
CA ALA A 818 -7.06 -15.19 -71.67
C ALA A 818 -6.42 -16.50 -71.21
N ILE A 819 -6.20 -16.67 -69.90
CA ILE A 819 -5.66 -17.91 -69.32
C ILE A 819 -6.62 -19.09 -69.54
N LEU A 820 -7.93 -18.86 -69.47
CA LEU A 820 -8.93 -19.93 -69.61
C LEU A 820 -9.25 -20.31 -71.07
N SER A 821 -9.09 -19.38 -72.01
CA SER A 821 -9.48 -19.55 -73.43
C SER A 821 -8.30 -19.64 -74.41
N ASP A 822 -7.06 -19.46 -73.93
CA ASP A 822 -5.82 -19.38 -74.72
C ASP A 822 -5.84 -18.27 -75.80
N ASN A 823 -6.76 -17.29 -75.67
CA ASN A 823 -6.88 -16.13 -76.54
C ASN A 823 -6.53 -14.84 -75.78
N THR A 824 -5.49 -14.15 -76.21
CA THR A 824 -4.97 -12.93 -75.56
C THR A 824 -5.52 -11.62 -76.11
N ASP A 825 -6.38 -11.63 -77.12
CA ASP A 825 -6.82 -10.41 -77.82
C ASP A 825 -7.53 -9.42 -76.88
N GLU A 826 -8.42 -9.90 -76.00
CA GLU A 826 -9.10 -9.06 -75.01
C GLU A 826 -8.13 -8.51 -73.95
N LEU A 827 -7.13 -9.30 -73.55
CA LEU A 827 -6.12 -8.87 -72.59
C LEU A 827 -5.24 -7.76 -73.19
N ILE A 828 -4.82 -7.91 -74.44
CA ILE A 828 -4.03 -6.89 -75.15
C ILE A 828 -4.86 -5.60 -75.28
N ALA A 829 -6.12 -5.68 -75.69
CA ALA A 829 -7.00 -4.51 -75.79
C ALA A 829 -7.22 -3.81 -74.44
N SER A 830 -7.42 -4.57 -73.35
CA SER A 830 -7.58 -3.99 -72.00
C SER A 830 -6.29 -3.34 -71.47
N HIS A 831 -5.11 -3.86 -71.86
CA HIS A 831 -3.81 -3.29 -71.51
C HIS A 831 -3.47 -2.04 -72.36
N GLU A 832 -3.79 -2.05 -73.65
CA GLU A 832 -3.62 -0.88 -74.54
C GLU A 832 -4.55 0.27 -74.12
N ALA A 833 -5.80 -0.02 -73.75
CA ALA A 833 -6.73 0.97 -73.21
C ALA A 833 -6.26 1.61 -71.88
N LEU A 834 -5.34 0.94 -71.17
CA LEU A 834 -4.67 1.48 -69.98
C LEU A 834 -3.47 2.36 -70.34
N LEU A 835 -2.74 2.03 -71.40
CA LEU A 835 -1.58 2.79 -71.89
C LEU A 835 -1.99 4.12 -72.55
N ASP A 836 -3.10 4.15 -73.29
CA ASP A 836 -3.57 5.34 -74.01
C ASP A 836 -4.00 6.51 -73.09
N GLU A 837 -4.26 6.26 -71.80
CA GLU A 837 -4.63 7.29 -70.81
C GLU A 837 -3.49 7.70 -69.86
N ILE A 838 -2.33 7.03 -69.90
CA ILE A 838 -1.15 7.41 -69.10
C ILE A 838 -0.69 8.87 -69.32
N PRO A 839 -0.85 9.51 -70.51
CA PRO A 839 -0.46 10.91 -70.68
C PRO A 839 -1.24 11.91 -69.81
N GLN A 840 -2.41 11.56 -69.24
CA GLN A 840 -3.22 12.51 -68.45
C GLN A 840 -2.93 12.49 -66.94
N TYR A 841 -2.31 11.44 -66.39
CA TYR A 841 -2.04 11.36 -64.94
C TYR A 841 -0.69 11.98 -64.53
N MET A 842 0.29 12.03 -65.44
CA MET A 842 1.59 12.66 -65.17
C MET A 842 1.55 14.20 -65.21
N SER A 843 0.47 14.83 -65.71
CA SER A 843 0.35 16.29 -65.74
C SER A 843 -0.28 16.91 -64.48
N LYS A 844 -0.62 16.10 -63.45
CA LYS A 844 -1.21 16.56 -62.19
C LYS A 844 -0.28 16.44 -60.97
N ILE A 845 0.99 16.08 -61.17
CA ILE A 845 2.02 16.05 -60.13
C ILE A 845 3.18 16.99 -60.51
N SER A 846 2.85 18.25 -60.79
CA SER A 846 3.81 19.38 -60.84
C SER A 846 3.31 20.53 -59.98
#